data_AF-A0A976GWC0-F1
#
_entry.id   AF-A0A976GWC0-F1
#
_cell.length_a   1.000
_cell.length_b   1.000
_cell.length_c   1.000
_cell.angle_alpha   90.00
_cell.angle_beta   90.00
_cell.angle_gamma   90.00
#
_symmetry.space_group_name_H-M   'P 1'
#
loop_
_entity.id
_entity.type
_entity.pdbx_description
1 polymer ?
#
loop_
_entity_poly.entity_id
_entity_poly.type
_entity_poly.pdbx_seq_one_letter_code
_entity_poly.pdbx_strand_id
1 'polypeptide(L)'
;MKDYAINHQGLNKINLDVDYQYKTGISASEYPDSLSIYKSIDNFLTKYPNETDFWEIVNKKLTQNILNENPALAAIKIDLNVLPSQTLPYSRTSKVTRTQPSNPQGTFLVGNTRGNNVLGFDGNTGNLLGELIPAGSGGLSSPDTILFGPDVNGDGKPEIYIASGDKPGNSGQPTASALLRYDGVTGAFIDKFVGDNPNTNVDETGGLSRPYGLAFGPDGNFYVSSFLTKKILRYNGKTGQFIDVFATGNQQAGGLNGPNNLLFAPDGNLYVTTQGSVARDGKADFSPGLPSQVLLYNPQTGQSSIFASPDPSPRSQGFVSLLGMAIGPADGDLYVSDFANDIRRYNLKSGELVKVLSTNYTDTSPSSNYVGGLAFSPIGNLFAVGFDNRANANNVGAVLRYNGKTDEPLPISSNPLSSNSSIFVPPNSNLKRPVGITFLPSDAKLTEKWNFTAANYPINHQGLNNLNLDVNYQYKEGIQNYQYPDYVPIYKSIDNFLVNYPNETDFWEIVNKNLTEKVLAENPAISSVTVDLDVLPTNRLPYDRSSTVTRTTNGKLGEAWDFKIPNYSIAHQGLNNLNIDVKYQYKPGITQAEYPDFVPIYKSIDDFLVNYPNETDFWEILNKNLTQKLLAQNPGLDSLEISIEVLPTNKLPYERASIVSVA
;
A
#
# COMPACT_ATOMS: atom_id res chain seq x y z
N MET A 1 -11.29 24.85 0.91
CA MET A 1 -11.11 25.60 2.18
C MET A 1 -9.78 26.32 2.11
N LYS A 2 -9.71 27.62 2.46
CA LYS A 2 -8.47 28.41 2.36
C LYS A 2 -7.99 28.87 3.74
N ASP A 3 -6.68 28.89 3.93
CA ASP A 3 -6.00 29.38 5.14
C ASP A 3 -6.50 28.76 6.45
N TYR A 4 -6.92 27.48 6.41
CA TYR A 4 -7.47 26.78 7.56
C TYR A 4 -6.36 26.54 8.60
N ALA A 5 -6.52 27.09 9.79
CA ALA A 5 -5.55 26.92 10.87
C ALA A 5 -5.75 25.58 11.57
N ILE A 6 -4.67 24.82 11.73
CA ILE A 6 -4.66 23.53 12.40
C ILE A 6 -3.41 23.42 13.28
N ASN A 7 -3.58 22.88 14.48
CA ASN A 7 -2.46 22.53 15.34
C ASN A 7 -2.10 21.06 15.11
N HIS A 8 -1.15 20.83 14.20
CA HIS A 8 -0.60 19.52 13.87
C HIS A 8 0.84 19.72 13.42
N GLN A 9 1.78 19.08 14.11
CA GLN A 9 3.22 19.35 14.06
C GLN A 9 3.53 20.84 14.32
N GLY A 10 2.77 21.43 15.25
CA GLY A 10 2.73 22.87 15.50
C GLY A 10 1.61 23.59 14.73
N LEU A 11 1.55 24.91 14.89
CA LEU A 11 0.50 25.71 14.24
C LEU A 11 0.82 25.91 12.75
N ASN A 12 0.01 25.28 11.89
CA ASN A 12 0.13 25.36 10.44
C ASN A 12 -1.16 25.93 9.82
N LYS A 13 -1.05 26.44 8.60
CA LYS A 13 -2.20 26.77 7.75
C LYS A 13 -2.25 25.84 6.56
N ILE A 14 -3.45 25.39 6.20
CA ILE A 14 -3.65 24.52 5.05
C ILE A 14 -4.72 25.06 4.09
N ASN A 15 -4.52 24.79 2.80
CA ASN A 15 -5.55 24.89 1.77
C ASN A 15 -6.01 23.48 1.40
N LEU A 16 -7.32 23.29 1.26
CA LEU A 16 -7.95 22.03 0.87
C LEU A 16 -8.79 22.24 -0.37
N ASP A 17 -8.45 21.57 -1.47
CA ASP A 17 -9.33 21.43 -2.62
C ASP A 17 -9.93 20.03 -2.60
N VAL A 18 -11.26 19.96 -2.65
CA VAL A 18 -12.03 18.73 -2.41
C VAL A 18 -12.94 18.49 -3.61
N ASP A 19 -12.64 17.44 -4.37
CA ASP A 19 -13.49 16.94 -5.44
C ASP A 19 -14.15 15.64 -4.97
N TYR A 20 -15.43 15.43 -5.27
CA TYR A 20 -16.11 14.18 -4.94
C TYR A 20 -17.12 13.80 -6.00
N GLN A 21 -17.36 12.50 -6.10
CA GLN A 21 -18.32 11.91 -7.03
C GLN A 21 -19.34 11.09 -6.25
N TYR A 22 -20.62 11.21 -6.63
CA TYR A 22 -21.68 10.39 -6.08
C TYR A 22 -21.78 9.02 -6.76
N LYS A 23 -22.30 8.04 -6.02
CA LYS A 23 -22.75 6.77 -6.61
C LYS A 23 -23.88 7.02 -7.61
N THR A 24 -23.90 6.23 -8.67
CA THR A 24 -24.99 6.26 -9.66
C THR A 24 -26.28 5.74 -9.03
N GLY A 25 -27.41 6.38 -9.32
CA GLY A 25 -28.73 5.90 -8.90
C GLY A 25 -29.15 6.23 -7.46
N ILE A 26 -28.43 7.13 -6.77
CA ILE A 26 -28.86 7.63 -5.45
C ILE A 26 -30.09 8.55 -5.59
N SER A 27 -30.97 8.51 -4.60
CA SER A 27 -32.17 9.35 -4.54
C SER A 27 -31.81 10.80 -4.20
N ALA A 28 -32.67 11.75 -4.56
CA ALA A 28 -32.45 13.18 -4.30
C ALA A 28 -32.21 13.49 -2.80
N SER A 29 -32.82 12.72 -1.89
CA SER A 29 -32.64 12.86 -0.43
C SER A 29 -31.31 12.33 0.09
N GLU A 30 -30.59 11.53 -0.69
CA GLU A 30 -29.32 10.91 -0.31
C GLU A 30 -28.09 11.72 -0.76
N TYR A 31 -28.28 12.83 -1.46
CA TYR A 31 -27.20 13.74 -1.81
C TYR A 31 -26.79 14.53 -0.56
N PRO A 32 -25.65 14.24 0.10
CA PRO A 32 -25.12 15.10 1.13
C PRO A 32 -24.90 16.50 0.55
N ASP A 33 -25.34 17.54 1.25
CA ASP A 33 -24.94 18.90 0.89
C ASP A 33 -23.45 19.07 1.17
N SER A 34 -22.78 19.88 0.36
CA SER A 34 -21.42 20.38 0.54
C SER A 34 -21.09 20.79 1.98
N LEU A 35 -22.07 21.32 2.73
CA LEU A 35 -21.93 21.69 4.13
C LEU A 35 -21.67 20.47 5.06
N SER A 36 -22.25 19.31 4.74
CA SER A 36 -22.02 18.09 5.53
C SER A 36 -20.61 17.54 5.32
N ILE A 37 -20.10 17.59 4.08
CA ILE A 37 -18.72 17.22 3.76
C ILE A 37 -17.74 18.17 4.46
N TYR A 38 -18.01 19.48 4.41
CA TYR A 38 -17.24 20.46 5.16
C TYR A 38 -17.19 20.15 6.67
N LYS A 39 -18.34 19.84 7.29
CA LYS A 39 -18.41 19.49 8.72
C LYS A 39 -17.63 18.22 9.05
N SER A 40 -17.65 17.22 8.17
CA SER A 40 -16.86 16.00 8.31
C SER A 40 -15.35 16.32 8.33
N ILE A 41 -14.89 17.15 7.39
CA ILE A 41 -13.51 17.62 7.31
C ILE A 41 -13.12 18.39 8.58
N ASP A 42 -13.91 19.39 8.96
CA ASP A 42 -13.64 20.25 10.11
C ASP A 42 -13.59 19.46 11.43
N ASN A 43 -14.54 18.53 11.62
CA ASN A 43 -14.60 17.65 12.78
C ASN A 43 -13.38 16.72 12.84
N PHE A 44 -12.96 16.16 11.71
CA PHE A 44 -11.77 15.31 11.63
C PHE A 44 -10.49 16.09 11.97
N LEU A 45 -10.28 17.24 11.33
CA LEU A 45 -9.07 18.04 11.50
C LEU A 45 -8.95 18.63 12.91
N THR A 46 -10.06 19.10 13.49
CA THR A 46 -10.08 19.67 14.85
C THR A 46 -9.78 18.63 15.93
N LYS A 47 -10.16 17.36 15.70
CA LYS A 47 -10.00 16.27 16.66
C LYS A 47 -8.84 15.34 16.33
N TYR A 48 -8.02 15.68 15.34
CA TYR A 48 -6.97 14.80 14.87
C TYR A 48 -5.94 14.59 16.01
N PRO A 49 -5.84 13.38 16.57
CA PRO A 49 -5.24 13.21 17.90
C PRO A 49 -3.73 12.97 17.86
N ASN A 50 -3.14 12.78 16.67
CA ASN A 50 -1.82 12.20 16.52
C ASN A 50 -0.83 13.12 15.79
N GLU A 51 -0.12 13.92 16.58
CA GLU A 51 0.95 14.82 16.13
C GLU A 51 2.12 14.11 15.42
N THR A 52 2.26 12.79 15.58
CA THR A 52 3.36 12.03 14.95
C THR A 52 3.07 11.60 13.51
N ASP A 53 1.82 11.67 13.06
CA ASP A 53 1.47 11.33 11.68
C ASP A 53 1.98 12.41 10.71
N PHE A 54 2.59 11.98 9.60
CA PHE A 54 2.91 12.87 8.50
C PHE A 54 1.65 13.36 7.78
N TRP A 55 1.72 14.51 7.11
CA TRP A 55 0.58 15.14 6.43
C TRP A 55 -0.08 14.25 5.36
N GLU A 56 0.71 13.36 4.76
CA GLU A 56 0.25 12.32 3.83
C GLU A 56 -0.69 11.33 4.51
N ILE A 57 -0.33 10.90 5.72
CA ILE A 57 -1.15 10.02 6.55
C ILE A 57 -2.41 10.75 7.01
N VAL A 58 -2.30 12.04 7.36
CA VAL A 58 -3.46 12.88 7.70
C VAL A 58 -4.45 12.90 6.54
N ASN A 59 -4.00 13.18 5.31
CA ASN A 59 -4.89 13.22 4.14
C ASN A 59 -5.45 11.83 3.78
N LYS A 60 -4.64 10.77 3.90
CA LYS A 60 -5.08 9.38 3.75
C LYS A 60 -6.21 9.02 4.72
N LYS A 61 -6.07 9.39 6.00
CA LYS A 61 -7.09 9.14 7.02
C LYS A 61 -8.31 10.05 6.84
N LEU A 62 -8.12 11.31 6.43
CA LEU A 62 -9.19 12.27 6.15
C LEU A 62 -10.12 11.76 5.04
N THR A 63 -9.56 11.36 3.89
CA THR A 63 -10.34 10.81 2.78
C THR A 63 -11.11 9.55 3.18
N GLN A 64 -10.50 8.64 3.96
CA GLN A 64 -11.22 7.47 4.49
C GLN A 64 -12.36 7.87 5.44
N ASN A 65 -12.13 8.81 6.35
CA ASN A 65 -13.14 9.26 7.30
C ASN A 65 -14.36 9.83 6.58
N ILE A 66 -14.13 10.71 5.60
CA ILE A 66 -15.23 11.34 4.84
C ILE A 66 -16.02 10.28 4.07
N LEU A 67 -15.35 9.35 3.40
CA LEU A 67 -16.03 8.27 2.70
C LEU A 67 -16.86 7.40 3.68
N ASN A 68 -16.33 7.09 4.85
CA ASN A 68 -17.06 6.32 5.87
C ASN A 68 -18.30 7.06 6.40
N GLU A 69 -18.22 8.37 6.61
CA GLU A 69 -19.34 9.19 7.07
C GLU A 69 -20.37 9.48 5.96
N ASN A 70 -19.98 9.33 4.69
CA ASN A 70 -20.80 9.68 3.52
C ASN A 70 -20.90 8.51 2.54
N PRO A 71 -21.70 7.46 2.84
CA PRO A 71 -21.80 6.25 2.02
C PRO A 71 -22.39 6.47 0.62
N ALA A 72 -23.00 7.62 0.36
CA ALA A 72 -23.50 8.02 -0.96
C ALA A 72 -22.39 8.44 -1.94
N LEU A 73 -21.19 8.78 -1.44
CA LEU A 73 -20.05 9.09 -2.29
C LEU A 73 -19.53 7.81 -2.96
N ALA A 74 -19.14 7.89 -4.23
CA ALA A 74 -18.41 6.86 -4.96
C ALA A 74 -16.90 7.09 -4.88
N ALA A 75 -16.47 8.35 -4.86
CA ALA A 75 -15.06 8.71 -4.78
C ALA A 75 -14.88 10.08 -4.15
N ILE A 76 -13.68 10.31 -3.61
CA ILE A 76 -13.22 11.61 -3.13
C ILE A 76 -11.76 11.82 -3.53
N LYS A 77 -11.42 13.05 -3.90
CA LYS A 77 -10.06 13.53 -4.09
C LYS A 77 -9.86 14.75 -3.20
N ILE A 78 -8.78 14.74 -2.42
CA ILE A 78 -8.38 15.86 -1.57
C ILE A 78 -6.95 16.22 -1.88
N ASP A 79 -6.77 17.46 -2.32
CA ASP A 79 -5.47 18.11 -2.44
C ASP A 79 -5.27 18.95 -1.17
N LEU A 80 -4.49 18.43 -0.22
CA LEU A 80 -4.13 19.05 1.05
C LEU A 80 -2.79 19.75 0.90
N ASN A 81 -2.83 21.08 0.79
CA ASN A 81 -1.65 21.93 0.67
C ASN A 81 -1.32 22.59 2.01
N VAL A 82 -0.22 22.17 2.62
CA VAL A 82 0.36 22.81 3.80
C VAL A 82 1.15 24.04 3.37
N LEU A 83 0.73 25.20 3.85
CA LEU A 83 1.32 26.49 3.50
C LEU A 83 2.70 26.67 4.18
N PRO A 84 3.56 27.55 3.62
CA PRO A 84 4.82 27.92 4.24
C PRO A 84 4.64 28.36 5.70
N SER A 85 5.57 27.93 6.55
CA SER A 85 5.65 28.33 7.95
C SER A 85 6.98 29.03 8.23
N GLN A 86 7.18 29.53 9.46
CA GLN A 86 8.47 30.14 9.85
C GLN A 86 9.63 29.15 9.80
N THR A 87 9.38 27.86 10.03
CA THR A 87 10.41 26.81 10.06
C THR A 87 10.62 26.16 8.70
N LEU A 88 9.65 26.25 7.81
CA LEU A 88 9.69 25.59 6.51
C LEU A 88 9.10 26.50 5.40
N PRO A 89 9.96 27.16 4.59
CA PRO A 89 9.58 28.30 3.75
C PRO A 89 8.92 27.93 2.41
N TYR A 90 8.36 26.73 2.27
CA TYR A 90 7.80 26.20 1.02
C TYR A 90 6.48 25.46 1.26
N SER A 91 5.65 25.39 0.21
CA SER A 91 4.38 24.66 0.21
C SER A 91 4.56 23.17 -0.05
N ARG A 92 3.66 22.37 0.50
CA ARG A 92 3.70 20.90 0.46
C ARG A 92 2.32 20.36 0.24
N THR A 93 2.10 19.62 -0.84
CA THR A 93 0.76 19.15 -1.20
C THR A 93 0.69 17.64 -1.23
N SER A 94 -0.17 17.08 -0.37
CA SER A 94 -0.64 15.70 -0.46
C SER A 94 -1.89 15.63 -1.31
N LYS A 95 -1.90 14.78 -2.33
CA LYS A 95 -3.04 14.57 -3.23
C LYS A 95 -3.51 13.13 -3.11
N VAL A 96 -4.64 12.92 -2.45
CA VAL A 96 -5.19 11.59 -2.22
C VAL A 96 -6.50 11.45 -2.97
N THR A 97 -6.59 10.45 -3.85
CA THR A 97 -7.84 10.02 -4.48
C THR A 97 -8.22 8.65 -3.94
N ARG A 98 -9.47 8.50 -3.49
CA ARG A 98 -9.99 7.25 -2.96
C ARG A 98 -11.38 6.95 -3.51
N THR A 99 -11.63 5.71 -3.90
CA THR A 99 -12.96 5.23 -4.26
C THR A 99 -13.57 4.41 -3.12
N GLN A 100 -14.89 4.40 -3.02
CA GLN A 100 -15.61 3.40 -2.25
C GLN A 100 -15.54 2.05 -2.98
N PRO A 101 -15.44 0.94 -2.24
CA PRO A 101 -15.60 -0.39 -2.82
C PRO A 101 -17.05 -0.64 -3.26
N SER A 102 -17.23 -1.58 -4.19
CA SER A 102 -18.55 -2.07 -4.59
C SER A 102 -19.29 -2.74 -3.43
N ASN A 103 -18.55 -3.42 -2.56
CA ASN A 103 -19.02 -4.01 -1.31
C ASN A 103 -18.27 -3.41 -0.11
N PRO A 104 -18.80 -2.36 0.56
CA PRO A 104 -18.16 -1.69 1.70
C PRO A 104 -17.78 -2.64 2.84
N GLN A 105 -18.67 -3.57 3.17
CA GLN A 105 -18.41 -4.54 4.22
C GLN A 105 -17.50 -5.68 3.76
N GLY A 106 -17.25 -5.82 2.46
CA GLY A 106 -16.42 -6.84 1.84
C GLY A 106 -17.08 -8.21 1.74
N THR A 107 -16.40 -9.13 1.07
CA THR A 107 -16.71 -10.57 1.08
C THR A 107 -15.69 -11.26 1.98
N PHE A 108 -16.14 -12.10 2.90
CA PHE A 108 -15.23 -12.86 3.76
C PHE A 108 -15.19 -14.33 3.38
N LEU A 109 -14.01 -14.92 3.54
CA LEU A 109 -13.73 -16.33 3.33
C LEU A 109 -13.58 -17.02 4.67
N VAL A 110 -14.10 -18.25 4.78
CA VAL A 110 -14.00 -19.08 5.97
C VAL A 110 -13.24 -20.36 5.66
N GLY A 111 -12.14 -20.57 6.39
CA GLY A 111 -11.38 -21.82 6.41
C GLY A 111 -12.17 -22.87 7.20
N ASN A 112 -12.78 -23.79 6.47
CA ASN A 112 -13.74 -24.73 7.02
C ASN A 112 -13.07 -26.07 7.33
N THR A 113 -12.36 -26.14 8.46
CA THR A 113 -11.40 -27.21 8.78
C THR A 113 -11.97 -28.62 8.60
N ARG A 114 -13.19 -28.92 9.07
CA ARG A 114 -13.79 -30.26 8.87
C ARG A 114 -14.58 -30.39 7.58
N GLY A 115 -14.83 -29.29 6.87
CA GLY A 115 -15.39 -29.29 5.51
C GLY A 115 -14.33 -29.55 4.43
N ASN A 116 -13.04 -29.36 4.74
CA ASN A 116 -11.93 -29.43 3.80
C ASN A 116 -12.06 -28.45 2.62
N ASN A 117 -12.85 -27.38 2.77
CA ASN A 117 -13.16 -26.40 1.74
C ASN A 117 -12.99 -24.96 2.28
N VAL A 118 -13.09 -23.99 1.39
CA VAL A 118 -13.17 -22.56 1.73
C VAL A 118 -14.50 -22.00 1.23
N LEU A 119 -15.27 -21.43 2.15
CA LEU A 119 -16.60 -20.87 1.88
C LEU A 119 -16.54 -19.35 1.82
N GLY A 120 -17.23 -18.75 0.85
CA GLY A 120 -17.38 -17.30 0.72
C GLY A 120 -18.74 -16.82 1.24
N PHE A 121 -18.75 -15.70 1.92
CA PHE A 121 -19.96 -15.07 2.47
C PHE A 121 -19.97 -13.57 2.19
N ASP A 122 -21.16 -13.04 1.90
CA ASP A 122 -21.34 -11.60 1.77
C ASP A 122 -21.25 -10.93 3.15
N GLY A 123 -20.38 -9.93 3.29
CA GLY A 123 -20.17 -9.25 4.55
C GLY A 123 -21.35 -8.40 5.03
N ASN A 124 -22.22 -7.92 4.13
CA ASN A 124 -23.37 -7.09 4.51
C ASN A 124 -24.51 -7.94 5.06
N THR A 125 -24.78 -9.06 4.40
CA THR A 125 -25.97 -9.90 4.59
C THR A 125 -25.68 -11.23 5.27
N GLY A 126 -24.43 -11.66 5.40
CA GLY A 126 -24.08 -12.97 5.96
C GLY A 126 -24.52 -14.15 5.10
N ASN A 127 -25.03 -13.91 3.89
CA ASN A 127 -25.46 -14.96 2.99
C ASN A 127 -24.26 -15.75 2.47
N LEU A 128 -24.42 -17.08 2.40
CA LEU A 128 -23.45 -17.96 1.76
C LEU A 128 -23.45 -17.69 0.25
N LEU A 129 -22.29 -17.36 -0.30
CA LEU A 129 -22.09 -17.16 -1.74
C LEU A 129 -21.71 -18.45 -2.45
N GLY A 130 -21.07 -19.39 -1.75
CA GLY A 130 -20.68 -20.69 -2.26
C GLY A 130 -19.32 -21.16 -1.75
N GLU A 131 -18.83 -22.26 -2.32
CA GLU A 131 -17.46 -22.71 -2.15
C GLU A 131 -16.55 -21.97 -3.11
N LEU A 132 -15.57 -21.21 -2.59
CA LEU A 132 -14.50 -20.65 -3.43
C LEU A 132 -13.48 -21.74 -3.77
N ILE A 133 -13.10 -22.54 -2.77
CA ILE A 133 -12.16 -23.66 -2.94
C ILE A 133 -12.86 -24.94 -2.49
N PRO A 134 -13.25 -25.82 -3.43
CA PRO A 134 -13.95 -27.06 -3.11
C PRO A 134 -13.08 -28.07 -2.35
N ALA A 135 -13.74 -28.99 -1.65
CA ALA A 135 -13.05 -30.06 -0.94
C ALA A 135 -12.20 -30.93 -1.88
N GLY A 136 -10.95 -31.21 -1.49
CA GLY A 136 -10.01 -32.00 -2.28
C GLY A 136 -9.28 -31.26 -3.40
N SER A 137 -9.64 -29.99 -3.68
CA SER A 137 -8.89 -29.15 -4.62
C SER A 137 -7.42 -29.07 -4.22
N GLY A 138 -6.48 -29.43 -5.11
CA GLY A 138 -5.04 -29.45 -4.79
C GLY A 138 -4.63 -30.39 -3.64
N GLY A 139 -5.50 -31.29 -3.18
CA GLY A 139 -5.30 -32.07 -1.95
C GLY A 139 -5.61 -31.32 -0.66
N LEU A 140 -6.41 -30.24 -0.70
CA LEU A 140 -6.79 -29.46 0.47
C LEU A 140 -7.42 -30.34 1.55
N SER A 141 -6.88 -30.25 2.77
CA SER A 141 -7.41 -30.94 3.94
C SER A 141 -7.18 -30.08 5.19
N SER A 142 -8.17 -30.02 6.08
CA SER A 142 -8.10 -29.20 7.31
C SER A 142 -7.61 -27.76 7.09
N PRO A 143 -8.20 -26.98 6.16
CA PRO A 143 -7.80 -25.58 5.95
C PRO A 143 -8.03 -24.77 7.22
N ASP A 144 -6.94 -24.21 7.77
CA ASP A 144 -6.99 -23.35 8.95
C ASP A 144 -6.78 -21.88 8.54
N THR A 145 -5.56 -21.36 8.44
CA THR A 145 -5.34 -19.96 8.02
C THR A 145 -5.42 -19.79 6.50
N ILE A 146 -6.11 -18.74 6.06
CA ILE A 146 -6.17 -18.25 4.68
C ILE A 146 -5.47 -16.89 4.66
N LEU A 147 -4.46 -16.73 3.82
CA LEU A 147 -3.67 -15.51 3.70
C LEU A 147 -3.61 -15.07 2.23
N PHE A 148 -3.81 -13.78 1.97
CA PHE A 148 -3.53 -13.20 0.65
C PHE A 148 -2.05 -12.83 0.53
N GLY A 149 -1.43 -13.15 -0.60
CA GLY A 149 -0.02 -12.93 -0.87
C GLY A 149 0.26 -12.29 -2.24
N PRO A 150 1.52 -12.29 -2.70
CA PRO A 150 1.92 -11.66 -3.96
C PRO A 150 1.28 -12.33 -5.17
N ASP A 151 0.84 -11.50 -6.14
CA ASP A 151 0.43 -11.86 -7.52
C ASP A 151 1.54 -12.63 -8.25
N VAL A 152 1.30 -13.92 -8.54
CA VAL A 152 2.23 -14.79 -9.25
C VAL A 152 1.75 -15.23 -10.62
N ASN A 153 0.45 -15.12 -10.91
CA ASN A 153 -0.13 -15.43 -12.21
C ASN A 153 -0.13 -14.21 -13.17
N GLY A 154 0.11 -13.00 -12.64
CA GLY A 154 0.22 -11.74 -13.36
C GLY A 154 -1.12 -11.09 -13.71
N ASP A 155 -2.22 -11.46 -13.05
CA ASP A 155 -3.57 -10.94 -13.32
C ASP A 155 -3.90 -9.64 -12.57
N GLY A 156 -2.97 -9.15 -11.76
CA GLY A 156 -3.12 -7.96 -10.92
C GLY A 156 -3.88 -8.20 -9.61
N LYS A 157 -4.09 -9.45 -9.20
CA LYS A 157 -4.80 -9.85 -7.98
C LYS A 157 -3.92 -10.74 -7.11
N PRO A 158 -4.00 -10.59 -5.78
CA PRO A 158 -3.21 -11.40 -4.86
C PRO A 158 -3.77 -12.83 -4.76
N GLU A 159 -2.89 -13.82 -4.72
CA GLU A 159 -3.23 -15.24 -4.52
C GLU A 159 -3.54 -15.57 -3.08
N ILE A 160 -4.24 -16.68 -2.89
CA ILE A 160 -4.59 -17.25 -1.60
C ILE A 160 -3.57 -18.35 -1.24
N TYR A 161 -2.98 -18.23 -0.06
CA TYR A 161 -2.09 -19.21 0.57
C TYR A 161 -2.82 -19.84 1.76
N ILE A 162 -2.88 -21.17 1.81
CA ILE A 162 -3.65 -21.90 2.82
C ILE A 162 -2.78 -22.92 3.56
N ALA A 163 -2.83 -22.84 4.89
CA ALA A 163 -2.31 -23.87 5.78
C ALA A 163 -3.19 -25.13 5.69
N SER A 164 -2.61 -26.25 5.26
CA SER A 164 -3.31 -27.51 4.99
C SER A 164 -2.62 -28.69 5.67
N GLY A 165 -3.39 -29.71 6.03
CA GLY A 165 -2.92 -31.01 6.50
C GLY A 165 -2.56 -31.08 7.99
N ASP A 166 -2.57 -32.30 8.53
CA ASP A 166 -2.38 -32.59 9.95
C ASP A 166 -1.32 -33.67 10.26
N LYS A 167 -0.60 -34.12 9.23
CA LYS A 167 0.51 -35.08 9.33
C LYS A 167 1.83 -34.39 9.01
N PRO A 168 2.99 -34.96 9.40
CA PRO A 168 4.28 -34.43 8.96
C PRO A 168 4.33 -34.23 7.43
N GLY A 169 4.88 -33.11 6.97
CA GLY A 169 4.86 -32.72 5.56
C GLY A 169 5.57 -33.72 4.65
N ASN A 170 6.64 -34.33 5.14
CA ASN A 170 7.43 -35.37 4.47
C ASN A 170 6.88 -36.80 4.63
N SER A 171 5.66 -36.97 5.17
CA SER A 171 5.12 -38.30 5.47
C SER A 171 4.60 -39.07 4.24
N GLY A 172 4.43 -38.40 3.10
CA GLY A 172 3.77 -38.97 1.92
C GLY A 172 2.29 -39.34 2.11
N GLN A 173 1.69 -38.98 3.26
CA GLN A 173 0.30 -39.32 3.57
C GLN A 173 -0.69 -38.33 2.89
N PRO A 174 -1.95 -38.74 2.65
CA PRO A 174 -2.96 -37.88 2.01
C PRO A 174 -3.22 -36.54 2.72
N THR A 175 -2.99 -36.46 4.04
CA THR A 175 -3.12 -35.22 4.83
C THR A 175 -1.78 -34.69 5.33
N ALA A 176 -0.70 -35.00 4.62
CA ALA A 176 0.62 -34.39 4.84
C ALA A 176 0.52 -32.87 4.83
N SER A 177 1.14 -32.23 5.81
CA SER A 177 1.11 -30.79 5.95
C SER A 177 1.78 -30.08 4.78
N ALA A 178 1.11 -29.07 4.27
CA ALA A 178 1.56 -28.28 3.13
C ALA A 178 0.97 -26.87 3.16
N LEU A 179 1.56 -25.99 2.35
CA LEU A 179 1.01 -24.68 2.05
C LEU A 179 0.55 -24.72 0.60
N LEU A 180 -0.77 -24.64 0.41
CA LEU A 180 -1.39 -24.72 -0.90
C LEU A 180 -1.71 -23.31 -1.40
N ARG A 181 -1.42 -23.03 -2.67
CA ARG A 181 -1.65 -21.75 -3.30
C ARG A 181 -2.74 -21.84 -4.35
N TYR A 182 -3.63 -20.85 -4.34
CA TYR A 182 -4.80 -20.76 -5.20
C TYR A 182 -4.90 -19.37 -5.79
N ASP A 183 -5.50 -19.29 -6.96
CA ASP A 183 -5.92 -18.05 -7.57
C ASP A 183 -6.90 -17.31 -6.65
N GLY A 184 -6.61 -16.03 -6.36
CA GLY A 184 -7.35 -15.27 -5.36
C GLY A 184 -8.76 -14.83 -5.77
N VAL A 185 -9.10 -14.97 -7.05
CA VAL A 185 -10.40 -14.58 -7.60
C VAL A 185 -11.27 -15.82 -7.84
N THR A 186 -10.70 -16.83 -8.49
CA THR A 186 -11.42 -18.01 -8.97
C THR A 186 -11.35 -19.18 -7.99
N GLY A 187 -10.38 -19.19 -7.06
CA GLY A 187 -10.12 -20.33 -6.19
C GLY A 187 -9.50 -21.54 -6.91
N ALA A 188 -9.04 -21.37 -8.15
CA ALA A 188 -8.34 -22.42 -8.89
C ALA A 188 -7.01 -22.78 -8.21
N PHE A 189 -6.71 -24.06 -8.09
CA PHE A 189 -5.42 -24.50 -7.54
C PHE A 189 -4.27 -24.12 -8.49
N ILE A 190 -3.24 -23.49 -7.94
CA ILE A 190 -2.03 -23.12 -8.68
C ILE A 190 -0.96 -24.18 -8.43
N ASP A 191 -0.49 -24.29 -7.18
CA ASP A 191 0.54 -25.24 -6.80
C ASP A 191 0.62 -25.47 -5.29
N LYS A 192 1.51 -26.40 -4.91
CA LYS A 192 1.92 -26.61 -3.54
C LYS A 192 3.14 -25.71 -3.26
N PHE A 193 2.87 -24.50 -2.77
CA PHE A 193 3.90 -23.49 -2.51
C PHE A 193 4.99 -23.98 -1.55
N VAL A 194 4.59 -24.64 -0.45
CA VAL A 194 5.52 -25.38 0.43
C VAL A 194 5.02 -26.81 0.56
N GLY A 195 5.89 -27.76 0.26
CA GLY A 195 5.61 -29.17 0.46
C GLY A 195 6.73 -30.06 -0.01
N ASP A 196 6.64 -31.32 0.42
CA ASP A 196 7.65 -32.34 0.14
C ASP A 196 7.61 -32.79 -1.32
N ASN A 197 8.78 -32.95 -1.94
CA ASN A 197 8.92 -33.60 -3.22
C ASN A 197 9.18 -35.09 -3.02
N PRO A 198 8.21 -35.99 -3.32
CA PRO A 198 8.36 -37.41 -3.06
C PRO A 198 9.46 -38.09 -3.90
N ASN A 199 10.07 -37.37 -4.86
CA ASN A 199 11.14 -37.87 -5.72
C ASN A 199 12.54 -37.49 -5.22
N THR A 200 12.66 -36.78 -4.11
CA THR A 200 13.94 -36.44 -3.48
C THR A 200 14.03 -37.12 -2.11
N ASN A 201 15.25 -37.19 -1.57
CA ASN A 201 15.48 -37.59 -0.18
C ASN A 201 15.66 -36.37 0.73
N VAL A 202 15.31 -35.17 0.24
CA VAL A 202 15.45 -33.91 0.96
C VAL A 202 14.07 -33.55 1.49
N ASP A 203 13.97 -33.21 2.77
CA ASP A 203 12.71 -32.68 3.33
C ASP A 203 12.60 -31.18 3.00
N GLU A 204 11.94 -30.84 1.90
CA GLU A 204 11.72 -29.43 1.51
C GLU A 204 10.72 -28.69 2.41
N THR A 205 10.05 -29.41 3.32
CA THR A 205 9.14 -28.82 4.30
C THR A 205 9.83 -28.35 5.57
N GLY A 206 11.12 -28.65 5.74
CA GLY A 206 11.85 -28.33 6.98
C GLY A 206 11.25 -29.00 8.23
N GLY A 207 10.55 -30.12 8.05
CA GLY A 207 9.83 -30.84 9.10
C GLY A 207 8.48 -30.23 9.48
N LEU A 208 7.80 -29.53 8.57
CA LEU A 208 6.50 -28.91 8.81
C LEU A 208 5.48 -29.92 9.35
N SER A 209 4.73 -29.57 10.39
CA SER A 209 3.66 -30.40 10.92
C SER A 209 2.53 -29.60 11.54
N ARG A 210 1.33 -29.80 10.99
CA ARG A 210 0.08 -29.11 11.29
C ARG A 210 0.25 -27.58 11.30
N PRO A 211 0.46 -26.95 10.14
CA PRO A 211 0.60 -25.49 10.04
C PRO A 211 -0.67 -24.79 10.51
N TYR A 212 -0.51 -23.68 11.22
CA TYR A 212 -1.61 -22.76 11.53
C TYR A 212 -1.33 -21.39 10.89
N GLY A 213 -0.65 -20.50 11.61
CA GLY A 213 -0.38 -19.12 11.21
C GLY A 213 0.60 -19.00 10.06
N LEU A 214 0.35 -18.00 9.21
CA LEU A 214 1.09 -17.66 8.00
C LEU A 214 1.33 -16.15 7.97
N ALA A 215 2.53 -15.71 7.62
CA ALA A 215 2.79 -14.31 7.32
C ALA A 215 3.93 -14.12 6.31
N PHE A 216 3.76 -13.15 5.41
CA PHE A 216 4.87 -12.57 4.68
C PHE A 216 5.56 -11.51 5.56
N GLY A 217 6.88 -11.64 5.70
CA GLY A 217 7.70 -10.69 6.44
C GLY A 217 8.12 -9.49 5.59
N PRO A 218 8.49 -8.37 6.23
CA PRO A 218 9.03 -7.19 5.54
C PRO A 218 10.38 -7.47 4.86
N ASP A 219 11.03 -8.57 5.22
CA ASP A 219 12.25 -9.10 4.61
C ASP A 219 12.00 -9.90 3.31
N GLY A 220 10.73 -10.03 2.90
CA GLY A 220 10.34 -10.81 1.72
C GLY A 220 10.31 -12.33 1.95
N ASN A 221 10.49 -12.80 3.18
CA ASN A 221 10.39 -14.21 3.53
C ASN A 221 8.97 -14.59 4.00
N PHE A 222 8.66 -15.87 3.97
CA PHE A 222 7.39 -16.43 4.42
C PHE A 222 7.56 -17.23 5.71
N TYR A 223 6.80 -16.88 6.74
CA TYR A 223 6.90 -17.44 8.08
C TYR A 223 5.68 -18.30 8.39
N VAL A 224 5.92 -19.49 8.93
CA VAL A 224 4.87 -20.48 9.21
C VAL A 224 4.99 -21.01 10.63
N SER A 225 3.90 -20.95 11.39
CA SER A 225 3.76 -21.65 12.68
C SER A 225 3.57 -23.13 12.45
N SER A 226 4.60 -23.92 12.74
CA SER A 226 4.54 -25.38 12.73
C SER A 226 4.18 -25.86 14.13
N PHE A 227 2.87 -25.98 14.37
CA PHE A 227 2.28 -26.17 15.70
C PHE A 227 2.81 -27.43 16.40
N LEU A 228 2.80 -28.58 15.73
CA LEU A 228 3.24 -29.82 16.36
C LEU A 228 4.77 -29.91 16.52
N THR A 229 5.55 -29.18 15.72
CA THR A 229 7.01 -29.17 15.91
C THR A 229 7.49 -28.09 16.87
N LYS A 230 6.61 -27.21 17.36
CA LYS A 230 6.97 -26.06 18.22
C LYS A 230 7.99 -25.15 17.54
N LYS A 231 7.82 -24.90 16.24
CA LYS A 231 8.76 -24.10 15.45
C LYS A 231 8.04 -23.01 14.68
N ILE A 232 8.75 -21.92 14.44
CA ILE A 232 8.46 -21.01 13.32
C ILE A 232 9.44 -21.37 12.22
N LEU A 233 8.92 -21.79 11.08
CA LEU A 233 9.71 -22.14 9.90
C LEU A 233 9.70 -20.96 8.93
N ARG A 234 10.85 -20.70 8.30
CA ARG A 234 11.02 -19.61 7.34
C ARG A 234 11.33 -20.16 5.96
N TYR A 235 10.65 -19.60 4.97
CA TYR A 235 10.76 -19.97 3.57
C TYR A 235 11.01 -18.72 2.74
N ASN A 236 11.55 -18.91 1.54
CA ASN A 236 11.66 -17.84 0.57
C ASN A 236 10.24 -17.41 0.14
N GLY A 237 9.88 -16.14 0.31
CA GLY A 237 8.51 -15.67 0.06
C GLY A 237 8.07 -15.69 -1.39
N LYS A 238 9.00 -15.85 -2.35
CA LYS A 238 8.67 -15.96 -3.77
C LYS A 238 8.53 -17.41 -4.23
N THR A 239 9.37 -18.31 -3.70
CA THR A 239 9.53 -19.67 -4.22
C THR A 239 9.03 -20.77 -3.28
N GLY A 240 8.80 -20.45 -2.01
CA GLY A 240 8.42 -21.41 -0.99
C GLY A 240 9.54 -22.37 -0.56
N GLN A 241 10.78 -22.17 -1.03
CA GLN A 241 11.91 -22.97 -0.61
C GLN A 241 12.23 -22.77 0.87
N PHE A 242 12.44 -23.85 1.62
CA PHE A 242 12.84 -23.78 3.02
C PHE A 242 14.18 -23.07 3.18
N ILE A 243 14.24 -22.11 4.11
CA ILE A 243 15.45 -21.36 4.45
C ILE A 243 16.04 -21.92 5.75
N ASP A 244 15.31 -21.78 6.85
CA ASP A 244 15.75 -22.19 8.18
C ASP A 244 14.60 -22.26 9.20
N VAL A 245 14.96 -22.68 10.41
CA VAL A 245 14.09 -22.58 11.58
C VAL A 245 14.33 -21.23 12.25
N PHE A 246 13.37 -20.32 12.14
CA PHE A 246 13.47 -18.99 12.75
C PHE A 246 13.43 -19.03 14.28
N ALA A 247 12.52 -19.85 14.84
CA ALA A 247 12.39 -20.01 16.29
C ALA A 247 12.01 -21.45 16.66
N THR A 248 12.48 -21.91 17.83
CA THR A 248 12.16 -23.24 18.39
C THR A 248 11.70 -23.09 19.84
N GLY A 249 10.62 -23.80 20.20
CA GLY A 249 10.10 -23.84 21.57
C GLY A 249 11.02 -24.59 22.53
N ASN A 250 11.20 -24.02 23.72
CA ASN A 250 12.03 -24.58 24.79
C ASN A 250 11.23 -25.36 25.84
N GLN A 251 9.90 -25.48 25.70
CA GLN A 251 9.03 -26.20 26.63
C GLN A 251 8.99 -25.58 28.04
N GLN A 252 9.15 -24.26 28.12
CA GLN A 252 9.09 -23.48 29.36
C GLN A 252 8.07 -22.35 29.22
N ALA A 253 7.68 -21.73 30.35
CA ALA A 253 6.93 -20.48 30.31
C ALA A 253 7.75 -19.39 29.59
N GLY A 254 7.11 -18.60 28.73
CA GLY A 254 7.78 -17.70 27.78
C GLY A 254 8.28 -18.38 26.50
N GLY A 255 8.07 -19.69 26.37
CA GLY A 255 8.47 -20.47 25.21
C GLY A 255 7.39 -20.62 24.14
N LEU A 256 7.82 -20.95 22.92
CA LEU A 256 6.97 -21.20 21.75
C LEU A 256 6.24 -22.56 21.83
N ASN A 257 5.27 -22.67 22.75
CA ASN A 257 4.58 -23.92 23.08
C ASN A 257 3.25 -24.04 22.34
N GLY A 258 3.25 -24.81 21.24
CA GLY A 258 2.08 -24.93 20.35
C GLY A 258 1.78 -23.59 19.65
N PRO A 259 2.68 -23.08 18.80
CA PRO A 259 2.45 -21.83 18.07
C PRO A 259 1.24 -21.95 17.15
N ASN A 260 0.32 -21.00 17.24
CA ASN A 260 -0.90 -20.94 16.44
C ASN A 260 -0.76 -19.89 15.34
N ASN A 261 -1.24 -18.66 15.55
CA ASN A 261 -1.17 -17.59 14.56
C ASN A 261 0.11 -16.77 14.71
N LEU A 262 0.50 -16.08 13.65
CA LEU A 262 1.61 -15.14 13.65
C LEU A 262 1.31 -13.96 12.72
N LEU A 263 1.74 -12.75 13.08
CA LEU A 263 1.65 -11.58 12.20
C LEU A 263 2.81 -10.62 12.46
N PHE A 264 3.23 -9.90 11.42
CA PHE A 264 4.11 -8.75 11.55
C PHE A 264 3.27 -7.52 11.85
N ALA A 265 3.53 -6.87 12.99
CA ALA A 265 2.81 -5.68 13.40
C ALA A 265 3.50 -4.40 12.86
N PRO A 266 2.83 -3.23 12.89
CA PRO A 266 3.39 -1.96 12.40
C PRO A 266 4.67 -1.49 13.10
N ASP A 267 5.00 -2.05 14.26
CA ASP A 267 6.25 -1.79 14.98
C ASP A 267 7.45 -2.57 14.42
N GLY A 268 7.21 -3.40 13.39
CA GLY A 268 8.22 -4.21 12.71
C GLY A 268 8.52 -5.54 13.38
N ASN A 269 7.86 -5.88 14.50
CA ASN A 269 8.08 -7.14 15.21
C ASN A 269 7.12 -8.23 14.77
N LEU A 270 7.51 -9.49 15.03
CA LEU A 270 6.69 -10.68 14.79
C LEU A 270 5.98 -11.09 16.08
N TYR A 271 4.65 -11.04 16.07
CA TYR A 271 3.80 -11.48 17.17
C TYR A 271 3.34 -12.92 16.91
N VAL A 272 3.30 -13.75 17.95
CA VAL A 272 2.95 -15.18 17.84
C VAL A 272 2.06 -15.61 19.00
N THR A 273 0.91 -16.20 18.72
CA THR A 273 0.06 -16.82 19.75
C THR A 273 0.50 -18.24 20.02
N THR A 274 0.36 -18.67 21.28
CA THR A 274 0.67 -20.03 21.72
C THR A 274 -0.52 -20.66 22.45
N GLN A 275 -0.63 -21.98 22.33
CA GLN A 275 -1.63 -22.79 23.01
C GLN A 275 -1.21 -23.24 24.43
N GLY A 276 0.08 -23.15 24.76
CA GLY A 276 0.58 -23.69 26.03
C GLY A 276 0.67 -25.22 26.04
N SER A 277 0.74 -25.88 24.88
CA SER A 277 0.86 -27.33 24.76
C SER A 277 2.25 -27.77 24.29
N VAL A 278 2.59 -29.03 24.55
CA VAL A 278 3.79 -29.70 24.04
C VAL A 278 3.34 -30.88 23.18
N ALA A 279 3.83 -31.00 21.94
CA ALA A 279 3.48 -32.15 21.12
C ALA A 279 4.14 -33.46 21.63
N ARG A 280 3.34 -34.51 21.82
CA ARG A 280 3.75 -35.90 22.08
C ARG A 280 3.01 -36.83 21.12
N ASP A 281 3.74 -37.71 20.42
CA ASP A 281 3.19 -38.67 19.45
C ASP A 281 2.24 -38.05 18.41
N GLY A 282 2.60 -36.86 17.91
CA GLY A 282 1.81 -36.13 16.91
C GLY A 282 0.52 -35.50 17.45
N LYS A 283 0.37 -35.39 18.78
CA LYS A 283 -0.80 -34.78 19.43
C LYS A 283 -0.37 -33.74 20.46
N ALA A 284 -1.21 -32.74 20.70
CA ALA A 284 -0.99 -31.76 21.75
C ALA A 284 -1.14 -32.41 23.14
N ASP A 285 -0.17 -32.16 24.03
CA ASP A 285 -0.19 -32.55 25.43
C ASP A 285 -0.15 -31.32 26.34
N PHE A 286 -1.13 -31.21 27.22
CA PHE A 286 -1.32 -30.12 28.17
C PHE A 286 -0.85 -30.47 29.59
N SER A 287 -0.41 -31.72 29.83
CA SER A 287 0.07 -32.16 31.15
C SER A 287 1.15 -31.27 31.77
N PRO A 288 2.01 -30.58 30.99
CA PRO A 288 3.00 -29.64 31.56
C PRO A 288 2.40 -28.36 32.15
N GLY A 289 1.15 -28.00 31.85
CA GLY A 289 0.49 -26.80 32.39
C GLY A 289 1.16 -25.48 31.98
N LEU A 290 1.74 -25.41 30.77
CA LEU A 290 2.40 -24.19 30.29
C LEU A 290 1.35 -23.12 29.93
N PRO A 291 1.64 -21.83 30.17
CA PRO A 291 0.70 -20.76 29.85
C PRO A 291 0.54 -20.58 28.33
N SER A 292 -0.68 -20.22 27.91
CA SER A 292 -0.94 -19.64 26.60
C SER A 292 -0.54 -18.17 26.60
N GLN A 293 0.23 -17.77 25.60
CA GLN A 293 0.89 -16.46 25.56
C GLN A 293 0.88 -15.86 24.16
N VAL A 294 0.92 -14.54 24.11
CA VAL A 294 1.37 -13.79 22.93
C VAL A 294 2.86 -13.52 23.14
N LEU A 295 3.68 -14.04 22.24
CA LEU A 295 5.12 -13.81 22.21
C LEU A 295 5.46 -12.74 21.18
N LEU A 296 6.43 -11.90 21.52
CA LEU A 296 6.99 -10.87 20.65
C LEU A 296 8.39 -11.30 20.22
N TYR A 297 8.66 -11.35 18.92
CA TYR A 297 9.97 -11.66 18.36
C TYR A 297 10.52 -10.47 17.60
N ASN A 298 11.79 -10.14 17.85
CA ASN A 298 12.55 -9.27 16.97
C ASN A 298 13.00 -10.09 15.74
N PRO A 299 12.58 -9.75 14.52
CA PRO A 299 12.89 -10.56 13.34
C PRO A 299 14.36 -10.52 12.91
N GLN A 300 15.14 -9.52 13.35
CA GLN A 300 16.56 -9.42 13.04
C GLN A 300 17.43 -10.26 13.98
N THR A 301 17.10 -10.30 15.28
CA THR A 301 17.91 -11.00 16.29
C THR A 301 17.35 -12.36 16.71
N GLY A 302 16.06 -12.62 16.43
CA GLY A 302 15.34 -13.81 16.91
C GLY A 302 15.03 -13.79 18.42
N GLN A 303 15.39 -12.72 19.14
CA GLN A 303 15.10 -12.60 20.56
C GLN A 303 13.59 -12.47 20.80
N SER A 304 13.11 -13.15 21.85
CA SER A 304 11.70 -13.17 22.21
C SER A 304 11.42 -12.61 23.61
N SER A 305 10.26 -11.99 23.78
CA SER A 305 9.68 -11.63 25.07
C SER A 305 8.19 -11.99 25.13
N ILE A 306 7.62 -11.99 26.34
CA ILE A 306 6.18 -12.18 26.53
C ILE A 306 5.50 -10.82 26.36
N PHE A 307 4.56 -10.74 25.41
CA PHE A 307 3.69 -9.57 25.25
C PHE A 307 2.45 -9.66 26.14
N ALA A 308 1.80 -10.83 26.18
CA ALA A 308 0.63 -11.07 27.02
C ALA A 308 0.56 -12.53 27.49
N SER A 309 0.08 -12.75 28.71
CA SER A 309 -0.11 -14.09 29.31
C SER A 309 -1.39 -14.09 30.15
N PRO A 310 -2.58 -14.17 29.52
CA PRO A 310 -3.85 -13.97 30.22
C PRO A 310 -4.28 -15.17 31.05
N ASP A 311 -5.06 -14.90 32.10
CA ASP A 311 -5.79 -15.93 32.85
C ASP A 311 -7.06 -16.41 32.11
N PRO A 312 -7.54 -17.64 32.40
CA PRO A 312 -8.80 -18.14 31.88
C PRO A 312 -9.97 -17.19 32.18
N SER A 313 -10.80 -16.94 31.17
CA SER A 313 -12.02 -16.18 31.36
C SER A 313 -12.93 -16.92 32.36
N PRO A 314 -13.56 -16.23 33.33
CA PRO A 314 -14.55 -16.85 34.22
C PRO A 314 -15.73 -17.49 33.49
N ARG A 315 -15.91 -17.13 32.21
CA ARG A 315 -16.96 -17.66 31.33
C ARG A 315 -16.49 -18.83 30.47
N SER A 316 -15.21 -19.15 30.50
CA SER A 316 -14.60 -20.27 29.75
C SER A 316 -14.65 -21.58 30.55
N GLN A 317 -14.20 -22.66 29.94
CA GLN A 317 -14.05 -23.97 30.57
C GLN A 317 -12.79 -24.09 31.46
N GLY A 318 -12.20 -22.97 31.89
CA GLY A 318 -11.08 -22.94 32.84
C GLY A 318 -9.69 -23.06 32.21
N PHE A 319 -9.55 -22.78 30.91
CA PHE A 319 -8.26 -22.72 30.22
C PHE A 319 -8.22 -21.54 29.22
N VAL A 320 -7.01 -21.22 28.75
CA VAL A 320 -6.77 -20.27 27.65
C VAL A 320 -6.09 -21.02 26.52
N SER A 321 -6.48 -20.76 25.28
CA SER A 321 -5.75 -21.22 24.09
C SER A 321 -5.79 -20.12 23.03
N LEU A 322 -4.77 -19.27 22.99
CA LEU A 322 -4.76 -18.15 22.05
C LEU A 322 -4.58 -18.66 20.62
N LEU A 323 -5.46 -18.24 19.71
CA LEU A 323 -5.47 -18.73 18.33
C LEU A 323 -5.23 -17.60 17.33
N GLY A 324 -6.25 -16.85 16.92
CA GLY A 324 -6.15 -15.83 15.87
C GLY A 324 -5.66 -14.48 16.38
N MET A 325 -5.09 -13.67 15.47
CA MET A 325 -4.72 -12.28 15.74
C MET A 325 -5.07 -11.37 14.56
N ALA A 326 -5.37 -10.11 14.85
CA ALA A 326 -5.43 -9.03 13.85
C ALA A 326 -5.14 -7.67 14.49
N ILE A 327 -4.63 -6.73 13.70
CA ILE A 327 -4.46 -5.34 14.13
C ILE A 327 -5.72 -4.54 13.77
N GLY A 328 -6.26 -3.80 14.75
CA GLY A 328 -7.41 -2.93 14.56
C GLY A 328 -7.07 -1.76 13.62
N PRO A 329 -7.78 -1.58 12.49
CA PRO A 329 -7.44 -0.55 11.52
C PRO A 329 -7.72 0.89 12.01
N ALA A 330 -8.59 1.04 13.02
CA ALA A 330 -8.99 2.33 13.57
C ALA A 330 -8.11 2.80 14.73
N ASP A 331 -7.62 1.88 15.56
CA ASP A 331 -6.91 2.16 16.80
C ASP A 331 -5.46 1.66 16.81
N GLY A 332 -5.11 0.71 15.95
CA GLY A 332 -3.79 0.07 15.92
C GLY A 332 -3.57 -0.96 17.04
N ASP A 333 -4.62 -1.37 17.75
CA ASP A 333 -4.55 -2.32 18.85
C ASP A 333 -4.48 -3.77 18.35
N LEU A 334 -3.94 -4.67 19.16
CA LEU A 334 -3.88 -6.11 18.87
C LEU A 334 -5.12 -6.81 19.40
N TYR A 335 -5.90 -7.41 18.50
CA TYR A 335 -7.02 -8.28 18.84
C TYR A 335 -6.59 -9.74 18.77
N VAL A 336 -6.88 -10.51 19.80
CA VAL A 336 -6.48 -11.91 19.94
C VAL A 336 -7.69 -12.77 20.30
N SER A 337 -7.98 -13.81 19.53
CA SER A 337 -9.03 -14.77 19.92
C SER A 337 -8.48 -15.78 20.90
N ASP A 338 -9.25 -16.03 21.94
CA ASP A 338 -9.03 -17.12 22.87
C ASP A 338 -9.98 -18.25 22.48
N PHE A 339 -9.41 -19.35 21.96
CA PHE A 339 -10.16 -20.50 21.48
C PHE A 339 -11.11 -21.05 22.56
N ALA A 340 -10.72 -20.93 23.83
CA ALA A 340 -11.51 -21.40 24.96
C ALA A 340 -12.76 -20.55 25.21
N ASN A 341 -12.71 -19.25 24.91
CA ASN A 341 -13.80 -18.26 24.82
C ASN A 341 -13.20 -16.83 24.85
N ASP A 342 -13.87 -15.87 24.20
CA ASP A 342 -13.61 -14.41 24.14
C ASP A 342 -12.58 -13.93 23.09
N ILE A 343 -12.66 -12.64 22.79
CA ILE A 343 -11.62 -11.89 22.07
C ILE A 343 -11.01 -10.87 23.03
N ARG A 344 -9.69 -10.77 23.06
CA ARG A 344 -8.93 -9.88 23.94
C ARG A 344 -8.25 -8.81 23.10
N ARG A 345 -8.51 -7.54 23.44
CA ARG A 345 -7.93 -6.37 22.79
C ARG A 345 -6.83 -5.80 23.67
N TYR A 346 -5.62 -5.69 23.13
CA TYR A 346 -4.45 -5.15 23.82
C TYR A 346 -3.96 -3.89 23.12
N ASN A 347 -3.55 -2.90 23.91
CA ASN A 347 -2.83 -1.78 23.35
C ASN A 347 -1.49 -2.27 22.82
N LEU A 348 -1.23 -2.08 21.52
CA LEU A 348 -0.05 -2.65 20.88
C LEU A 348 1.26 -2.08 21.47
N LYS A 349 1.24 -0.82 21.91
CA LYS A 349 2.42 -0.12 22.42
C LYS A 349 2.72 -0.41 23.89
N SER A 350 1.70 -0.39 24.76
CA SER A 350 1.88 -0.64 26.20
C SER A 350 1.78 -2.11 26.59
N GLY A 351 1.14 -2.95 25.77
CA GLY A 351 0.82 -4.35 26.10
C GLY A 351 -0.36 -4.50 27.05
N GLU A 352 -0.98 -3.40 27.48
CA GLU A 352 -2.10 -3.43 28.43
C GLU A 352 -3.37 -3.99 27.79
N LEU A 353 -4.11 -4.81 28.55
CA LEU A 353 -5.43 -5.28 28.15
C LEU A 353 -6.43 -4.12 28.18
N VAL A 354 -7.00 -3.79 27.02
CA VAL A 354 -7.98 -2.70 26.86
C VAL A 354 -9.40 -3.21 27.10
N LYS A 355 -9.79 -4.31 26.44
CA LYS A 355 -11.17 -4.85 26.53
C LYS A 355 -11.19 -6.36 26.28
N VAL A 356 -12.18 -7.03 26.86
CA VAL A 356 -12.54 -8.42 26.57
C VAL A 356 -13.94 -8.43 25.95
N LEU A 357 -14.04 -8.95 24.73
CA LEU A 357 -15.29 -9.05 23.98
C LEU A 357 -15.83 -10.48 24.13
N SER A 358 -17.10 -10.58 24.54
CA SER A 358 -17.79 -11.86 24.67
C SER A 358 -17.97 -12.53 23.32
N THR A 359 -17.60 -13.80 23.21
CA THR A 359 -17.92 -14.65 22.03
C THR A 359 -18.94 -15.75 22.35
N ASN A 360 -19.52 -15.74 23.54
CA ASN A 360 -20.50 -16.75 23.93
C ASN A 360 -21.79 -16.54 23.14
N TYR A 361 -22.05 -17.42 22.17
CA TYR A 361 -23.27 -17.39 21.35
C TYR A 361 -24.17 -18.62 21.57
N THR A 362 -23.77 -19.51 22.49
CA THR A 362 -24.54 -20.70 22.87
C THR A 362 -25.41 -20.47 24.09
N ASP A 363 -25.31 -19.29 24.72
CA ASP A 363 -26.01 -18.88 25.95
C ASP A 363 -25.86 -19.87 27.10
N THR A 364 -24.71 -20.54 27.17
CA THR A 364 -24.35 -21.48 28.24
C THR A 364 -23.33 -20.88 29.20
N SER A 365 -23.26 -21.41 30.43
CA SER A 365 -22.28 -21.03 31.44
C SER A 365 -21.67 -22.29 32.09
N PRO A 366 -20.37 -22.58 31.90
CA PRO A 366 -19.45 -21.88 31.00
C PRO A 366 -19.89 -21.98 29.53
N SER A 367 -19.34 -21.12 28.67
CA SER A 367 -19.66 -21.12 27.25
C SER A 367 -19.31 -22.47 26.60
N SER A 368 -20.21 -22.93 25.73
CA SER A 368 -20.11 -24.19 24.99
C SER A 368 -19.82 -23.94 23.51
N ASN A 369 -19.06 -22.89 23.19
CA ASN A 369 -18.47 -22.71 21.88
C ASN A 369 -16.98 -22.45 21.97
N TYR A 370 -16.26 -22.86 20.94
CA TYR A 370 -14.88 -22.46 20.72
C TYR A 370 -14.81 -21.42 19.61
N VAL A 371 -13.77 -20.59 19.66
CA VAL A 371 -13.54 -19.48 18.71
C VAL A 371 -12.32 -19.79 17.85
N GLY A 372 -12.43 -19.55 16.55
CA GLY A 372 -11.33 -19.65 15.61
C GLY A 372 -10.61 -18.31 15.43
N GLY A 373 -10.23 -18.01 14.19
CA GLY A 373 -9.60 -16.79 13.78
C GLY A 373 -10.54 -15.59 13.79
N LEU A 374 -9.95 -14.42 13.61
CA LEU A 374 -10.64 -13.15 13.54
C LEU A 374 -10.03 -12.27 12.43
N ALA A 375 -10.84 -11.42 11.82
CA ALA A 375 -10.42 -10.52 10.76
C ALA A 375 -11.26 -9.24 10.76
N PHE A 376 -10.67 -8.14 10.34
CA PHE A 376 -11.40 -6.90 10.10
C PHE A 376 -11.88 -6.81 8.66
N SER A 377 -13.09 -6.32 8.49
CA SER A 377 -13.63 -5.97 7.18
C SER A 377 -12.97 -4.71 6.61
N PRO A 378 -13.16 -4.41 5.32
CA PRO A 378 -12.65 -3.17 4.72
C PRO A 378 -13.09 -1.88 5.43
N ILE A 379 -14.32 -1.83 5.95
CA ILE A 379 -14.81 -0.70 6.76
C ILE A 379 -14.47 -0.79 8.27
N GLY A 380 -13.68 -1.78 8.69
CA GLY A 380 -13.19 -1.90 10.05
C GLY A 380 -14.15 -2.52 11.06
N ASN A 381 -15.15 -3.31 10.65
CA ASN A 381 -15.90 -4.16 11.57
C ASN A 381 -15.12 -5.46 11.84
N LEU A 382 -15.13 -5.91 13.08
CA LEU A 382 -14.43 -7.13 13.50
C LEU A 382 -15.33 -8.35 13.31
N PHE A 383 -14.81 -9.40 12.68
CA PHE A 383 -15.47 -10.69 12.52
C PHE A 383 -14.64 -11.80 13.17
N ALA A 384 -15.32 -12.78 13.75
CA ALA A 384 -14.69 -13.99 14.26
C ALA A 384 -15.54 -15.22 13.94
N VAL A 385 -14.90 -16.35 13.66
CA VAL A 385 -15.60 -17.63 13.49
C VAL A 385 -15.63 -18.38 14.81
N GLY A 386 -16.64 -19.21 15.03
CA GLY A 386 -16.67 -20.13 16.15
C GLY A 386 -17.50 -21.37 15.83
N PHE A 387 -17.46 -22.37 16.71
CA PHE A 387 -18.27 -23.58 16.57
C PHE A 387 -18.77 -24.13 17.90
N ASP A 388 -19.96 -24.71 17.85
CA ASP A 388 -20.68 -25.24 19.00
C ASP A 388 -20.07 -26.58 19.43
N ASN A 389 -19.54 -26.63 20.65
CA ASN A 389 -18.86 -27.80 21.19
C ASN A 389 -19.76 -28.68 22.07
N ARG A 390 -21.07 -28.38 22.17
CA ARG A 390 -22.03 -29.21 22.89
C ARG A 390 -22.11 -30.60 22.25
N ALA A 391 -22.40 -31.60 23.09
CA ALA A 391 -22.68 -32.95 22.60
C ALA A 391 -23.80 -32.90 21.55
N ASN A 392 -23.59 -33.61 20.43
CA ASN A 392 -24.52 -33.69 19.29
C ASN A 392 -24.69 -32.41 18.45
N ALA A 393 -24.03 -31.30 18.79
CA ALA A 393 -24.03 -30.09 17.96
C ALA A 393 -23.15 -30.21 16.71
N ASN A 394 -22.41 -31.32 16.56
CA ASN A 394 -21.59 -31.66 15.40
C ASN A 394 -20.54 -30.61 15.01
N ASN A 395 -20.11 -29.74 15.95
CA ASN A 395 -19.23 -28.61 15.68
C ASN A 395 -19.76 -27.69 14.57
N VAL A 396 -21.08 -27.48 14.53
CA VAL A 396 -21.71 -26.52 13.64
C VAL A 396 -21.18 -25.12 13.96
N GLY A 397 -20.75 -24.41 12.92
CA GLY A 397 -20.09 -23.13 13.03
C GLY A 397 -21.02 -21.94 12.89
N ALA A 398 -20.60 -20.81 13.46
CA ALA A 398 -21.23 -19.50 13.36
C ALA A 398 -20.16 -18.42 13.10
N VAL A 399 -20.61 -17.24 12.67
CA VAL A 399 -19.75 -16.06 12.50
C VAL A 399 -20.29 -14.95 13.38
N LEU A 400 -19.42 -14.33 14.16
CA LEU A 400 -19.70 -13.23 15.05
C LEU A 400 -19.21 -11.92 14.44
N ARG A 401 -19.88 -10.80 14.73
CA ARG A 401 -19.50 -9.46 14.27
C ARG A 401 -19.62 -8.42 15.38
N TYR A 402 -18.66 -7.50 15.40
CA TYR A 402 -18.56 -6.39 16.33
C TYR A 402 -18.19 -5.11 15.58
N ASN A 403 -18.59 -3.98 16.12
CA ASN A 403 -18.10 -2.68 15.68
C ASN A 403 -16.62 -2.57 16.06
N GLY A 404 -15.71 -2.42 15.10
CA GLY A 404 -14.28 -2.38 15.42
C GLY A 404 -13.79 -1.09 16.07
N LYS A 405 -14.66 -0.09 16.26
CA LYS A 405 -14.33 1.16 16.98
C LYS A 405 -14.89 1.18 18.40
N THR A 406 -16.12 0.69 18.59
CA THR A 406 -16.79 0.70 19.91
C THR A 406 -16.73 -0.65 20.62
N ASP A 407 -16.31 -1.70 19.91
CA ASP A 407 -16.31 -3.11 20.33
C ASP A 407 -17.71 -3.67 20.64
N GLU A 408 -18.78 -2.94 20.30
CA GLU A 408 -20.15 -3.37 20.54
C GLU A 408 -20.59 -4.45 19.54
N PRO A 409 -21.35 -5.47 19.97
CA PRO A 409 -21.93 -6.47 19.07
C PRO A 409 -22.73 -5.85 17.92
N LEU A 410 -22.57 -6.39 16.71
CA LEU A 410 -23.33 -5.99 15.52
C LEU A 410 -24.01 -7.22 14.88
N PRO A 411 -25.11 -7.75 15.44
CA PRO A 411 -25.82 -8.89 14.86
C PRO A 411 -26.36 -8.57 13.46
N ILE A 412 -26.78 -9.61 12.73
CA ILE A 412 -27.61 -9.43 11.54
C ILE A 412 -29.04 -9.06 11.94
N SER A 413 -29.62 -8.06 11.28
CA SER A 413 -30.96 -7.51 11.61
C SER A 413 -32.11 -8.51 11.44
N SER A 414 -31.90 -9.58 10.67
CA SER A 414 -32.89 -10.65 10.43
C SER A 414 -32.83 -11.79 11.44
N ASN A 415 -31.89 -11.79 12.39
CA ASN A 415 -31.76 -12.86 13.39
C ASN A 415 -32.64 -12.58 14.62
N PRO A 416 -33.65 -13.43 14.93
CA PRO A 416 -34.55 -13.24 16.07
C PRO A 416 -33.89 -13.49 17.44
N LEU A 417 -32.63 -13.95 17.49
CA LEU A 417 -31.91 -14.26 18.72
C LEU A 417 -31.27 -13.01 19.35
N SER A 418 -32.10 -12.22 20.03
CA SER A 418 -31.78 -11.12 20.96
C SER A 418 -30.89 -9.98 20.42
N SER A 419 -31.30 -8.74 20.70
CA SER A 419 -30.60 -7.50 20.34
C SER A 419 -29.19 -7.33 20.95
N ASN A 420 -28.70 -8.29 21.75
CA ASN A 420 -27.39 -8.29 22.40
C ASN A 420 -26.45 -9.42 21.90
N SER A 421 -26.85 -10.16 20.87
CA SER A 421 -26.04 -11.24 20.29
C SER A 421 -25.02 -10.69 19.31
N SER A 422 -23.78 -11.17 19.32
CA SER A 422 -22.79 -10.86 18.27
C SER A 422 -22.95 -11.73 17.02
N ILE A 423 -23.94 -12.63 16.99
CA ILE A 423 -24.15 -13.56 15.87
C ILE A 423 -24.51 -12.81 14.59
N PHE A 424 -23.63 -12.90 13.59
CA PHE A 424 -23.82 -12.37 12.25
C PHE A 424 -24.25 -13.45 11.26
N VAL A 425 -23.54 -14.58 11.22
CA VAL A 425 -24.02 -15.80 10.54
C VAL A 425 -24.43 -16.80 11.62
N PRO A 426 -25.72 -17.20 11.69
CA PRO A 426 -26.18 -18.15 12.69
C PRO A 426 -25.53 -19.53 12.50
N PRO A 427 -25.58 -20.41 13.52
CA PRO A 427 -25.12 -21.79 13.40
C PRO A 427 -25.60 -22.46 12.11
N ASN A 428 -24.66 -22.80 11.23
CA ASN A 428 -24.92 -23.25 9.86
C ASN A 428 -24.21 -24.57 9.57
N SER A 429 -24.94 -25.58 9.08
CA SER A 429 -24.40 -26.92 8.81
C SER A 429 -23.32 -26.95 7.70
N ASN A 430 -23.23 -25.91 6.87
CA ASN A 430 -22.15 -25.74 5.92
C ASN A 430 -20.83 -25.38 6.62
N LEU A 431 -20.89 -24.69 7.77
CA LEU A 431 -19.75 -24.39 8.62
C LEU A 431 -19.47 -25.58 9.54
N LYS A 432 -18.44 -26.36 9.22
CA LYS A 432 -18.00 -27.57 9.91
C LYS A 432 -16.68 -27.29 10.62
N ARG A 433 -16.75 -26.91 11.90
CA ARG A 433 -15.59 -26.48 12.71
C ARG A 433 -14.74 -25.43 11.96
N PRO A 434 -15.30 -24.26 11.61
CA PRO A 434 -14.52 -23.19 11.00
C PRO A 434 -13.43 -22.69 11.94
N VAL A 435 -12.23 -22.50 11.40
CA VAL A 435 -11.07 -21.97 12.14
C VAL A 435 -10.50 -20.73 11.47
N GLY A 436 -10.45 -20.67 10.14
CA GLY A 436 -9.96 -19.49 9.42
C GLY A 436 -11.05 -18.48 9.11
N ILE A 437 -10.71 -17.19 9.14
CA ILE A 437 -11.50 -16.14 8.50
C ILE A 437 -10.57 -15.07 7.91
N THR A 438 -10.87 -14.58 6.72
CA THR A 438 -10.21 -13.44 6.08
C THR A 438 -11.18 -12.71 5.17
N PHE A 439 -10.84 -11.50 4.73
CA PHE A 439 -11.62 -10.76 3.73
C PHE A 439 -10.93 -10.79 2.38
N LEU A 440 -11.73 -10.89 1.30
CA LEU A 440 -11.23 -10.58 -0.04
C LEU A 440 -10.67 -9.15 -0.04
N PRO A 441 -9.56 -8.90 -0.75
CA PRO A 441 -9.06 -7.55 -0.96
C PRO A 441 -10.17 -6.65 -1.50
N SER A 442 -10.27 -5.46 -0.92
CA SER A 442 -11.21 -4.44 -1.36
C SER A 442 -10.92 -4.04 -2.81
N ASP A 443 -11.97 -3.80 -3.60
CA ASP A 443 -11.86 -3.21 -4.94
C ASP A 443 -11.78 -1.68 -4.91
N ALA A 444 -11.79 -1.09 -3.71
CA ALA A 444 -11.50 0.32 -3.50
C ALA A 444 -10.09 0.67 -4.00
N LYS A 445 -9.98 1.73 -4.80
CA LYS A 445 -8.70 2.23 -5.28
C LYS A 445 -8.24 3.39 -4.41
N LEU A 446 -6.95 3.38 -4.06
CA LEU A 446 -6.27 4.46 -3.38
C LEU A 446 -5.09 4.92 -4.24
N THR A 447 -5.09 6.19 -4.63
CA THR A 447 -3.96 6.82 -5.31
C THR A 447 -3.44 7.95 -4.45
N GLU A 448 -2.17 7.90 -4.15
CA GLU A 448 -1.49 8.85 -3.28
C GLU A 448 -0.33 9.47 -4.04
N LYS A 449 -0.48 10.74 -4.36
CA LYS A 449 0.54 11.57 -4.99
C LYS A 449 0.95 12.67 -4.03
N TRP A 450 2.16 13.14 -4.20
CA TRP A 450 2.68 14.23 -3.41
C TRP A 450 3.50 15.17 -4.28
N ASN A 451 3.54 16.44 -3.89
CA ASN A 451 4.47 17.37 -4.50
C ASN A 451 4.92 18.50 -3.56
N PHE A 452 6.11 19.01 -3.80
CA PHE A 452 6.60 20.24 -3.19
C PHE A 452 7.38 21.06 -4.21
N THR A 453 7.42 22.36 -3.98
CA THR A 453 8.12 23.29 -4.86
C THR A 453 9.20 24.06 -4.10
N ALA A 454 10.29 24.40 -4.79
CA ALA A 454 11.31 25.33 -4.30
C ALA A 454 11.56 26.37 -5.39
N ALA A 455 11.09 27.60 -5.17
CA ALA A 455 11.24 28.68 -6.12
C ALA A 455 12.54 29.47 -5.88
N ASN A 456 13.18 29.91 -6.96
CA ASN A 456 14.38 30.74 -6.94
C ASN A 456 15.51 30.16 -6.06
N TYR A 457 15.72 28.84 -6.13
CA TYR A 457 16.75 28.10 -5.42
C TYR A 457 18.14 28.41 -5.98
N PRO A 458 19.06 29.03 -5.22
CA PRO A 458 20.38 29.37 -5.72
C PRO A 458 21.28 28.14 -5.81
N ILE A 459 22.00 28.01 -6.92
CA ILE A 459 22.96 26.92 -7.14
C ILE A 459 24.20 27.45 -7.90
N ASN A 460 25.38 26.96 -7.52
CA ASN A 460 26.60 27.21 -8.26
C ASN A 460 26.91 26.00 -9.15
N HIS A 461 26.33 25.97 -10.34
CA HIS A 461 26.54 24.91 -11.35
C HIS A 461 26.59 25.56 -12.72
N GLN A 462 27.69 25.35 -13.46
CA GLN A 462 28.03 26.11 -14.67
C GLN A 462 28.05 27.66 -14.44
N GLY A 463 28.35 28.07 -13.22
CA GLY A 463 28.21 29.43 -12.71
C GLY A 463 26.99 29.60 -11.80
N LEU A 464 26.77 30.83 -11.31
CA LEU A 464 25.64 31.11 -10.43
C LEU A 464 24.33 31.13 -11.22
N ASN A 465 23.41 30.22 -10.89
CA ASN A 465 22.07 30.11 -11.44
C ASN A 465 21.04 30.03 -10.31
N ASN A 466 19.77 30.29 -10.64
CA ASN A 466 18.65 30.04 -9.76
C ASN A 466 17.71 29.01 -10.42
N LEU A 467 17.13 28.12 -9.64
CA LEU A 467 16.21 27.09 -10.10
C LEU A 467 14.80 27.31 -9.57
N ASN A 468 13.78 26.98 -10.36
CA ASN A 468 12.51 26.55 -9.79
C ASN A 468 12.44 25.02 -9.87
N LEU A 469 12.13 24.39 -8.74
CA LEU A 469 11.97 22.93 -8.64
C LEU A 469 10.51 22.63 -8.34
N ASP A 470 9.91 21.70 -9.09
CA ASP A 470 8.67 21.01 -8.72
C ASP A 470 8.91 19.50 -8.68
N VAL A 471 8.91 18.95 -7.47
CA VAL A 471 9.20 17.55 -7.23
C VAL A 471 7.89 16.85 -6.91
N ASN A 472 7.45 16.00 -7.84
CA ASN A 472 6.24 15.21 -7.75
C ASN A 472 6.61 13.74 -7.52
N TYR A 473 5.92 13.01 -6.65
CA TYR A 473 6.13 11.57 -6.52
C TYR A 473 4.86 10.83 -6.14
N GLN A 474 4.83 9.54 -6.47
CA GLN A 474 3.73 8.62 -6.16
C GLN A 474 4.25 7.50 -5.28
N TYR A 475 3.46 7.13 -4.27
CA TYR A 475 3.80 5.99 -3.41
C TYR A 475 3.49 4.65 -4.08
N LYS A 476 4.13 3.59 -3.61
CA LYS A 476 3.72 2.21 -3.93
C LYS A 476 2.32 1.96 -3.37
N GLU A 477 1.52 1.18 -4.08
CA GLU A 477 0.19 0.80 -3.62
C GLU A 477 0.31 -0.06 -2.34
N GLY A 478 -0.56 0.19 -1.36
CA GLY A 478 -0.65 -0.62 -0.15
C GLY A 478 0.45 -0.42 0.89
N ILE A 479 1.28 0.64 0.80
CA ILE A 479 2.29 0.93 1.83
C ILE A 479 1.65 1.18 3.20
N GLN A 480 2.29 0.63 4.23
CA GLN A 480 1.91 0.81 5.62
C GLN A 480 2.30 2.21 6.11
N ASN A 481 1.61 2.72 7.13
CA ASN A 481 1.83 4.09 7.62
C ASN A 481 3.28 4.34 8.07
N TYR A 482 3.96 3.35 8.66
CA TYR A 482 5.35 3.46 9.08
C TYR A 482 6.35 3.49 7.91
N GLN A 483 5.91 3.16 6.68
CA GLN A 483 6.75 3.16 5.48
C GLN A 483 6.72 4.50 4.75
N TYR A 484 5.86 5.45 5.15
CA TYR A 484 5.83 6.78 4.53
C TYR A 484 7.17 7.49 4.81
N PRO A 485 7.88 7.94 3.77
CA PRO A 485 9.09 8.71 3.96
C PRO A 485 8.72 10.09 4.51
N ASP A 486 9.53 10.60 5.44
CA ASP A 486 9.43 11.99 5.87
C ASP A 486 9.94 12.90 4.73
N TYR A 487 9.14 13.87 4.34
CA TYR A 487 9.49 14.83 3.29
C TYR A 487 10.66 15.74 3.68
N VAL A 488 10.87 16.02 4.97
CA VAL A 488 11.96 16.89 5.41
C VAL A 488 13.32 16.27 5.06
N PRO A 489 13.57 14.96 5.35
CA PRO A 489 14.69 14.21 4.82
C PRO A 489 14.79 14.21 3.29
N ILE A 490 13.68 14.03 2.55
CA ILE A 490 13.70 14.05 1.07
C ILE A 490 14.22 15.41 0.58
N TYR A 491 13.64 16.51 1.05
CA TYR A 491 14.07 17.86 0.67
C TYR A 491 15.53 18.11 1.04
N LYS A 492 15.95 17.74 2.27
CA LYS A 492 17.34 17.90 2.72
C LYS A 492 18.31 17.08 1.87
N SER A 493 17.91 15.90 1.42
CA SER A 493 18.74 15.07 0.54
C SER A 493 18.90 15.71 -0.85
N ILE A 494 17.83 16.29 -1.38
CA ILE A 494 17.82 17.03 -2.65
C ILE A 494 18.68 18.30 -2.53
N ASP A 495 18.52 19.07 -1.46
CA ASP A 495 19.33 20.26 -1.17
C ASP A 495 20.82 19.91 -1.09
N ASN A 496 21.17 18.88 -0.30
CA ASN A 496 22.54 18.42 -0.17
C ASN A 496 23.12 17.90 -1.50
N PHE A 497 22.30 17.27 -2.35
CA PHE A 497 22.70 16.83 -3.68
C PHE A 497 23.01 18.00 -4.61
N LEU A 498 22.15 19.01 -4.64
CA LEU A 498 22.31 20.17 -5.52
C LEU A 498 23.49 21.04 -5.08
N VAL A 499 23.67 21.26 -3.77
CA VAL A 499 24.79 22.05 -3.22
C VAL A 499 26.14 21.36 -3.46
N ASN A 500 26.20 20.04 -3.33
CA ASN A 500 27.45 19.28 -3.44
C ASN A 500 27.54 18.48 -4.75
N TYR A 501 26.88 18.94 -5.81
CA TYR A 501 26.87 18.22 -7.07
C TYR A 501 28.32 18.12 -7.61
N PRO A 502 28.86 16.91 -7.83
CA PRO A 502 30.30 16.71 -7.95
C PRO A 502 30.91 17.19 -9.27
N ASN A 503 30.10 17.29 -10.33
CA ASN A 503 30.56 17.59 -11.67
C ASN A 503 29.95 18.91 -12.18
N GLU A 504 30.62 20.04 -11.92
CA GLU A 504 30.11 21.37 -12.30
C GLU A 504 29.88 21.58 -13.81
N THR A 505 30.38 20.67 -14.66
CA THR A 505 30.26 20.71 -16.12
C THR A 505 29.12 19.86 -16.68
N ASP A 506 28.48 19.00 -15.87
CA ASP A 506 27.36 18.18 -16.36
C ASP A 506 26.21 19.06 -16.86
N PHE A 507 25.49 18.56 -17.85
CA PHE A 507 24.30 19.23 -18.36
C PHE A 507 23.15 19.16 -17.33
N TRP A 508 22.26 20.13 -17.37
CA TRP A 508 21.14 20.22 -16.42
C TRP A 508 20.19 19.03 -16.54
N GLU A 509 20.08 18.44 -17.74
CA GLU A 509 19.45 17.16 -18.04
C GLU A 509 19.99 16.03 -17.16
N ILE A 510 21.31 15.96 -17.07
CA ILE A 510 22.04 14.93 -16.32
C ILE A 510 21.88 15.18 -14.82
N VAL A 511 21.95 16.44 -14.39
CA VAL A 511 21.68 16.82 -13.00
C VAL A 511 20.28 16.34 -12.58
N ASN A 512 19.26 16.59 -13.39
CA ASN A 512 17.88 16.18 -13.08
C ASN A 512 17.70 14.65 -13.14
N LYS A 513 18.33 13.99 -14.12
CA LYS A 513 18.34 12.52 -14.23
C LYS A 513 18.97 11.84 -13.01
N ASN A 514 20.07 12.39 -12.51
CA ASN A 514 20.76 11.89 -11.32
C ASN A 514 19.98 12.21 -10.04
N LEU A 515 19.31 13.38 -9.99
CA LEU A 515 18.46 13.78 -8.88
C LEU A 515 17.29 12.80 -8.69
N THR A 516 16.56 12.48 -9.75
CA THR A 516 15.44 11.52 -9.71
C THR A 516 15.89 10.11 -9.31
N GLU A 517 17.07 9.69 -9.76
CA GLU A 517 17.66 8.40 -9.37
C GLU A 517 17.97 8.34 -7.88
N LYS A 518 18.59 9.41 -7.33
CA LYS A 518 18.88 9.52 -5.91
C LYS A 518 17.61 9.49 -5.06
N VAL A 519 16.58 10.25 -5.44
CA VAL A 519 15.30 10.28 -4.72
C VAL A 519 14.68 8.88 -4.67
N LEU A 520 14.64 8.13 -5.78
CA LEU A 520 14.10 6.77 -5.76
C LEU A 520 14.96 5.79 -4.96
N ALA A 521 16.29 5.88 -5.06
CA ALA A 521 17.21 4.98 -4.37
C ALA A 521 17.10 5.11 -2.83
N GLU A 522 16.90 6.33 -2.32
CA GLU A 522 16.83 6.60 -0.89
C GLU A 522 15.42 6.42 -0.31
N ASN A 523 14.39 6.27 -1.15
CA ASN A 523 12.99 6.21 -0.70
C ASN A 523 12.27 4.98 -1.27
N PRO A 524 12.47 3.78 -0.67
CA PRO A 524 11.89 2.52 -1.17
C PRO A 524 10.36 2.47 -1.24
N ALA A 525 9.67 3.38 -0.55
CA ALA A 525 8.21 3.48 -0.57
C ALA A 525 7.65 4.23 -1.79
N ILE A 526 8.50 4.97 -2.53
CA ILE A 526 8.12 5.71 -3.73
C ILE A 526 8.11 4.75 -4.94
N SER A 527 7.05 4.79 -5.74
CA SER A 527 6.90 3.99 -6.98
C SER A 527 7.34 4.77 -8.22
N SER A 528 7.13 6.08 -8.23
CA SER A 528 7.58 6.99 -9.28
C SER A 528 7.91 8.38 -8.72
N VAL A 529 8.84 9.07 -9.37
CA VAL A 529 9.19 10.47 -9.12
C VAL A 529 9.24 11.20 -10.47
N THR A 530 8.73 12.42 -10.49
CA THR A 530 8.89 13.39 -11.58
C THR A 530 9.49 14.66 -10.99
N VAL A 531 10.58 15.15 -11.57
CA VAL A 531 11.17 16.42 -11.19
C VAL A 531 11.16 17.34 -12.39
N ASP A 532 10.46 18.46 -12.26
CA ASP A 532 10.54 19.61 -13.15
C ASP A 532 11.58 20.57 -12.57
N LEU A 533 12.64 20.83 -13.34
CA LEU A 533 13.77 21.66 -12.96
C LEU A 533 13.88 22.78 -14.00
N ASP A 534 13.43 23.98 -13.63
CA ASP A 534 13.56 25.19 -14.44
C ASP A 534 14.82 25.94 -14.04
N VAL A 535 15.75 26.10 -14.97
CA VAL A 535 16.93 26.96 -14.83
C VAL A 535 16.56 28.37 -15.29
N LEU A 536 16.49 29.30 -14.33
CA LEU A 536 16.10 30.68 -14.59
C LEU A 536 17.12 31.43 -15.47
N PRO A 537 16.71 32.52 -16.14
CA PRO A 537 17.57 33.29 -17.02
C PRO A 537 18.70 33.97 -16.25
N THR A 538 19.83 34.12 -16.92
CA THR A 538 20.97 34.91 -16.44
C THR A 538 21.35 35.96 -17.48
N ASN A 539 22.20 36.93 -17.11
CA ASN A 539 22.74 37.89 -18.08
C ASN A 539 23.55 37.21 -19.20
N ARG A 540 24.11 36.02 -18.95
CA ARG A 540 24.87 35.24 -19.94
C ARG A 540 23.94 34.43 -20.85
N LEU A 541 22.84 33.93 -20.30
CA LEU A 541 21.86 33.09 -20.99
C LEU A 541 20.46 33.59 -20.63
N PRO A 542 19.89 34.54 -21.39
CA PRO A 542 18.67 35.27 -21.02
C PRO A 542 17.39 34.48 -21.33
N TYR A 543 17.42 33.16 -21.13
CA TYR A 543 16.41 32.21 -21.58
C TYR A 543 16.05 31.21 -20.48
N ASP A 544 14.76 30.92 -20.33
CA ASP A 544 14.27 29.83 -19.47
C ASP A 544 14.62 28.48 -20.11
N ARG A 545 15.05 27.54 -19.29
CA ARG A 545 15.40 26.17 -19.69
C ARG A 545 14.81 25.21 -18.68
N SER A 546 13.99 24.28 -19.11
CA SER A 546 13.32 23.33 -18.23
C SER A 546 13.68 21.89 -18.56
N SER A 547 13.89 21.12 -17.50
CA SER A 547 14.07 19.68 -17.53
C SER A 547 12.91 19.01 -16.82
N THR A 548 12.22 18.09 -17.47
CA THR A 548 11.28 17.18 -16.81
C THR A 548 11.82 15.75 -16.90
N VAL A 549 12.13 15.15 -15.75
CA VAL A 549 12.51 13.74 -15.68
C VAL A 549 11.50 12.97 -14.84
N THR A 550 10.87 11.97 -15.44
CA THR A 550 10.06 10.97 -14.73
C THR A 550 10.80 9.65 -14.67
N ARG A 551 10.94 9.10 -13.46
CA ARG A 551 11.53 7.79 -13.22
C ARG A 551 10.60 6.91 -12.40
N THR A 552 10.53 5.63 -12.74
CA THR A 552 9.72 4.65 -12.01
C THR A 552 10.56 3.47 -11.53
N THR A 553 10.12 2.82 -10.45
CA THR A 553 10.80 1.65 -9.86
C THR A 553 10.86 0.43 -10.78
N ASN A 554 9.95 0.34 -11.75
CA ASN A 554 9.91 -0.66 -12.82
C ASN A 554 10.81 -0.30 -14.03
N GLY A 555 11.70 0.69 -13.89
CA GLY A 555 12.73 0.99 -14.88
C GLY A 555 12.30 1.90 -16.03
N LYS A 556 11.07 2.46 -16.00
CA LYS A 556 10.65 3.46 -16.98
C LYS A 556 11.36 4.78 -16.68
N LEU A 557 12.01 5.32 -17.70
CA LEU A 557 12.63 6.65 -17.69
C LEU A 557 12.01 7.46 -18.83
N GLY A 558 11.40 8.58 -18.48
CA GLY A 558 10.90 9.59 -19.41
C GLY A 558 11.64 10.89 -19.18
N GLU A 559 12.12 11.50 -20.26
CA GLU A 559 12.92 12.71 -20.21
C GLU A 559 12.41 13.67 -21.28
N ALA A 560 11.99 14.85 -20.84
CA ALA A 560 11.57 15.93 -21.69
C ALA A 560 12.35 17.19 -21.34
N TRP A 561 12.58 18.01 -22.36
CA TRP A 561 13.26 19.28 -22.22
C TRP A 561 12.53 20.36 -22.98
N ASP A 562 12.54 21.57 -22.46
CA ASP A 562 12.12 22.75 -23.19
C ASP A 562 12.99 23.98 -22.91
N PHE A 563 13.08 24.87 -23.89
CA PHE A 563 13.67 26.20 -23.68
C PHE A 563 13.04 27.23 -24.61
N LYS A 564 13.11 28.50 -24.21
CA LYS A 564 12.48 29.61 -24.93
C LYS A 564 13.48 30.69 -25.32
N ILE A 565 13.36 31.19 -26.54
CA ILE A 565 14.11 32.33 -27.07
C ILE A 565 13.12 33.48 -27.32
N PRO A 566 12.85 34.34 -26.33
CA PRO A 566 11.95 35.47 -26.49
C PRO A 566 12.62 36.59 -27.29
N ASN A 567 11.81 37.33 -28.04
CA ASN A 567 12.22 38.54 -28.76
C ASN A 567 13.48 38.38 -29.64
N TYR A 568 13.65 37.22 -30.29
CA TYR A 568 14.76 36.97 -31.21
C TYR A 568 14.61 37.83 -32.46
N SER A 569 15.56 38.73 -32.73
CA SER A 569 15.48 39.66 -33.85
C SER A 569 16.08 39.04 -35.12
N ILE A 570 15.35 39.10 -36.23
CA ILE A 570 15.77 38.54 -37.52
C ILE A 570 15.38 39.44 -38.68
N ALA A 571 16.25 39.55 -39.68
CA ALA A 571 15.96 40.17 -40.97
C ALA A 571 15.46 39.08 -41.95
N HIS A 572 14.18 38.74 -41.85
CA HIS A 572 13.50 37.80 -42.73
C HIS A 572 12.12 38.34 -43.07
N GLN A 573 11.84 38.58 -44.34
CA GLN A 573 10.68 39.35 -44.81
C GLN A 573 10.62 40.75 -44.16
N GLY A 574 11.79 41.39 -44.02
CA GLY A 574 11.99 42.59 -43.21
C GLY A 574 12.37 42.29 -41.75
N LEU A 575 12.52 43.34 -40.94
CA LEU A 575 12.90 43.19 -39.54
C LEU A 575 11.69 42.71 -38.71
N ASN A 576 11.81 41.51 -38.14
CA ASN A 576 10.82 40.90 -37.27
C ASN A 576 11.47 40.45 -35.95
N ASN A 577 10.65 40.32 -34.91
CA ASN A 577 11.05 39.70 -33.65
C ASN A 577 10.24 38.42 -33.46
N LEU A 578 10.88 37.37 -32.94
CA LEU A 578 10.28 36.06 -32.76
C LEU A 578 10.26 35.66 -31.28
N ASN A 579 9.22 34.96 -30.85
CA ASN A 579 9.30 34.06 -29.70
C ASN A 579 9.45 32.64 -30.23
N ILE A 580 10.52 31.95 -29.83
CA ILE A 580 10.78 30.57 -30.25
C ILE A 580 10.66 29.69 -29.01
N ASP A 581 9.80 28.67 -29.08
CA ASP A 581 9.64 27.63 -28.05
C ASP A 581 10.11 26.30 -28.65
N VAL A 582 11.07 25.64 -28.02
CA VAL A 582 11.67 24.39 -28.47
C VAL A 582 11.45 23.34 -27.41
N LYS A 583 10.79 22.25 -27.77
CA LYS A 583 10.52 21.11 -26.88
C LYS A 583 11.02 19.82 -27.51
N TYR A 584 11.64 18.96 -26.73
CA TYR A 584 12.13 17.68 -27.25
C TYR A 584 12.17 16.60 -26.17
N GLN A 585 12.11 15.34 -26.63
CA GLN A 585 12.28 14.16 -25.78
C GLN A 585 13.44 13.32 -26.28
N TYR A 586 14.07 12.59 -25.37
CA TYR A 586 15.17 11.71 -25.69
C TYR A 586 14.72 10.27 -25.93
N LYS A 587 15.43 9.58 -26.82
CA LYS A 587 15.23 8.14 -27.00
C LYS A 587 15.56 7.40 -25.70
N PRO A 588 14.78 6.38 -25.32
CA PRO A 588 15.11 5.56 -24.16
C PRO A 588 16.50 4.94 -24.30
N GLY A 589 17.33 5.10 -23.26
CA GLY A 589 18.62 4.42 -23.15
C GLY A 589 19.81 5.09 -23.87
N ILE A 590 19.69 6.36 -24.28
CA ILE A 590 20.85 7.11 -24.79
C ILE A 590 21.95 7.25 -23.73
N THR A 591 23.21 7.20 -24.16
CA THR A 591 24.40 7.39 -23.33
C THR A 591 24.64 8.87 -23.03
N GLN A 592 25.41 9.17 -21.98
CA GLN A 592 25.74 10.56 -21.61
C GLN A 592 26.37 11.36 -22.77
N ALA A 593 27.15 10.71 -23.64
CA ALA A 593 27.77 11.34 -24.80
C ALA A 593 26.78 11.66 -25.93
N GLU A 594 25.59 11.05 -25.91
CA GLU A 594 24.54 11.22 -26.91
C GLU A 594 23.49 12.26 -26.50
N TYR A 595 23.56 12.84 -25.29
CA TYR A 595 22.70 13.94 -24.88
C TYR A 595 23.08 15.22 -25.64
N PRO A 596 22.22 15.74 -26.53
CA PRO A 596 22.43 17.06 -27.07
C PRO A 596 22.17 18.11 -25.99
N ASP A 597 23.22 18.86 -25.64
CA ASP A 597 23.12 20.06 -24.81
C ASP A 597 22.23 21.11 -25.52
N PHE A 598 21.39 21.80 -24.77
CA PHE A 598 20.57 22.88 -25.31
C PHE A 598 21.43 23.99 -25.94
N VAL A 599 22.66 24.24 -25.45
CA VAL A 599 23.55 25.28 -26.01
C VAL A 599 23.90 25.00 -27.48
N PRO A 600 24.35 23.80 -27.89
CA PRO A 600 24.46 23.39 -29.29
C PRO A 600 23.17 23.55 -30.11
N ILE A 601 22.02 23.16 -29.57
CA ILE A 601 20.73 23.28 -30.27
C ILE A 601 20.40 24.75 -30.52
N TYR A 602 20.51 25.59 -29.49
CA TYR A 602 20.36 27.05 -29.58
C TYR A 602 21.31 27.65 -30.62
N LYS A 603 22.59 27.30 -30.58
CA LYS A 603 23.58 27.80 -31.56
C LYS A 603 23.21 27.37 -32.98
N SER A 604 22.73 26.14 -33.17
CA SER A 604 22.30 25.70 -34.49
C SER A 604 21.05 26.42 -34.99
N ILE A 605 20.13 26.78 -34.09
CA ILE A 605 18.98 27.66 -34.39
C ILE A 605 19.48 29.03 -34.80
N ASP A 606 20.32 29.66 -33.99
CA ASP A 606 20.88 30.99 -34.27
C ASP A 606 21.62 31.02 -35.61
N ASP A 607 22.54 30.07 -35.82
CA ASP A 607 23.28 29.92 -37.07
C ASP A 607 22.36 29.67 -38.27
N PHE A 608 21.28 28.90 -38.09
CA PHE A 608 20.31 28.65 -39.15
C PHE A 608 19.51 29.90 -39.51
N LEU A 609 19.04 30.63 -38.51
CA LEU A 609 18.22 31.83 -38.69
C LEU A 609 19.04 32.98 -39.28
N VAL A 610 20.26 33.20 -38.79
CA VAL A 610 21.17 34.24 -39.29
C VAL A 610 21.56 33.98 -40.75
N ASN A 611 21.78 32.71 -41.12
CA ASN A 611 22.26 32.34 -42.45
C ASN A 611 21.16 31.77 -43.36
N TYR A 612 19.88 32.03 -43.05
CA TYR A 612 18.79 31.45 -43.83
C TYR A 612 18.81 32.01 -45.28
N PRO A 613 18.96 31.16 -46.31
CA PRO A 613 19.32 31.62 -47.65
C PRO A 613 18.17 32.26 -48.44
N ASN A 614 16.91 32.02 -48.04
CA ASN A 614 15.72 32.35 -48.82
C ASN A 614 14.81 33.33 -48.06
N GLU A 615 15.11 34.62 -48.11
CA GLU A 615 14.37 35.65 -47.35
C GLU A 615 12.86 35.74 -47.69
N THR A 616 12.41 35.16 -48.81
CA THR A 616 11.01 35.16 -49.24
C THR A 616 10.18 33.97 -48.75
N ASP A 617 10.81 32.93 -48.18
CA ASP A 617 10.08 31.76 -47.72
C ASP A 617 9.10 32.12 -46.59
N PHE A 618 7.94 31.46 -46.57
CA PHE A 618 6.99 31.60 -45.47
C PHE A 618 7.57 31.03 -44.16
N TRP A 619 7.13 31.56 -43.03
CA TRP A 619 7.60 31.16 -41.70
C TRP A 619 7.41 29.66 -41.43
N GLU A 620 6.38 29.06 -42.01
CA GLU A 620 6.08 27.63 -41.94
C GLU A 620 7.13 26.78 -42.67
N ILE A 621 7.63 27.26 -43.81
CA ILE A 621 8.70 26.60 -44.57
C ILE A 621 10.02 26.71 -43.83
N LEU A 622 10.33 27.92 -43.32
CA LEU A 622 11.51 28.16 -42.49
C LEU A 622 11.50 27.26 -41.25
N ASN A 623 10.38 27.18 -40.51
CA ASN A 623 10.27 26.35 -39.31
C ASN A 623 10.40 24.86 -39.65
N LYS A 624 9.78 24.40 -40.74
CA LYS A 624 9.93 23.01 -41.22
C LYS A 624 11.39 22.66 -41.53
N ASN A 625 12.09 23.54 -42.23
CA ASN A 625 13.50 23.36 -42.58
C ASN A 625 14.41 23.38 -41.34
N LEU A 626 14.13 24.27 -40.38
CA LEU A 626 14.83 24.33 -39.10
C LEU A 626 14.66 23.01 -38.33
N THR A 627 13.41 22.55 -38.19
CA THR A 627 13.08 21.32 -37.47
C THR A 627 13.78 20.11 -38.08
N GLN A 628 13.76 19.99 -39.41
CA GLN A 628 14.47 18.91 -40.12
C GLN A 628 15.99 18.95 -39.91
N LYS A 629 16.60 20.14 -39.94
CA LYS A 629 18.03 20.31 -39.67
C LYS A 629 18.38 19.86 -38.25
N LEU A 630 17.62 20.30 -37.25
CA LEU A 630 17.89 19.95 -35.85
C LEU A 630 17.71 18.45 -35.60
N LEU A 631 16.68 17.81 -36.16
CA LEU A 631 16.53 16.35 -36.05
C LEU A 631 17.71 15.59 -36.67
N ALA A 632 18.18 16.02 -37.84
CA ALA A 632 19.32 15.38 -38.50
C ALA A 632 20.63 15.54 -37.70
N GLN A 633 20.79 16.64 -36.98
CA GLN A 633 21.97 16.91 -36.15
C GLN A 633 21.94 16.20 -34.79
N ASN A 634 20.75 15.84 -34.31
CA ASN A 634 20.55 15.31 -32.96
C ASN A 634 19.86 13.93 -33.00
N PRO A 635 20.57 12.86 -33.42
CA PRO A 635 19.98 11.53 -33.60
C PRO A 635 19.47 10.87 -32.31
N GLY A 636 19.88 11.39 -31.14
CA GLY A 636 19.40 10.96 -29.82
C GLY A 636 17.99 11.45 -29.46
N LEU A 637 17.42 12.40 -30.21
CA LEU A 637 16.06 12.88 -30.00
C LEU A 637 15.04 11.84 -30.49
N ASP A 638 14.02 11.60 -29.66
CA ASP A 638 12.83 10.82 -29.98
C ASP A 638 11.78 11.71 -30.65
N SER A 639 11.57 12.90 -30.09
CA SER A 639 10.66 13.91 -30.65
C SER A 639 11.23 15.32 -30.55
N LEU A 640 10.78 16.20 -31.43
CA LEU A 640 11.12 17.63 -31.47
C LEU A 640 9.91 18.45 -31.93
N GLU A 641 9.56 19.47 -31.16
CA GLU A 641 8.59 20.49 -31.51
C GLU A 641 9.25 21.87 -31.47
N ILE A 642 9.05 22.66 -32.52
CA ILE A 642 9.48 24.05 -32.59
C ILE A 642 8.26 24.92 -32.90
N SER A 643 7.95 25.83 -32.00
CA SER A 643 7.00 26.92 -32.22
C SER A 643 7.77 28.19 -32.54
N ILE A 644 7.46 28.83 -33.66
CA ILE A 644 7.93 30.17 -34.02
C ILE A 644 6.72 31.08 -34.04
N GLU A 645 6.66 32.01 -33.09
CA GLU A 645 5.70 33.10 -33.06
C GLU A 645 6.38 34.38 -33.55
N VAL A 646 5.88 34.93 -34.66
CA VAL A 646 6.31 36.21 -35.23
C VAL A 646 5.50 37.33 -34.60
N LEU A 647 6.19 38.21 -33.88
CA LEU A 647 5.56 39.31 -33.15
C LEU A 647 5.02 40.40 -34.09
N PRO A 648 3.99 41.17 -33.66
CA PRO A 648 3.42 42.25 -34.45
C PRO A 648 4.45 43.32 -34.84
N THR A 649 4.27 43.90 -36.02
CA THR A 649 5.02 45.07 -36.49
C THR A 649 4.08 46.20 -36.86
N ASN A 650 4.61 47.42 -37.05
CA ASN A 650 3.82 48.55 -37.55
C ASN A 650 3.17 48.29 -38.93
N LYS A 651 3.71 47.36 -39.72
CA LYS A 651 3.17 46.97 -41.03
C LYS A 651 2.18 45.80 -40.94
N LEU A 652 2.31 44.95 -39.93
CA LEU A 652 1.50 43.76 -39.71
C LEU A 652 1.15 43.67 -38.21
N PRO A 653 0.02 44.27 -37.78
CA PRO A 653 -0.29 44.47 -36.37
C PRO A 653 -0.97 43.25 -35.73
N TYR A 654 -0.54 42.04 -36.07
CA TYR A 654 -1.07 40.79 -35.54
C TYR A 654 0.04 39.74 -35.44
N GLU A 655 -0.09 38.83 -34.47
CA GLU A 655 0.80 37.69 -34.27
C GLU A 655 0.57 36.63 -35.34
N ARG A 656 1.63 35.92 -35.72
CA ARG A 656 1.59 34.77 -36.64
C ARG A 656 2.43 33.66 -36.02
N ALA A 657 1.91 32.44 -35.93
CA ALA A 657 2.63 31.34 -35.34
C ALA A 657 2.72 30.15 -36.29
N SER A 658 3.87 29.48 -36.30
CA SER A 658 4.08 28.18 -36.95
C SER A 658 4.55 27.20 -35.89
N ILE A 659 3.87 26.06 -35.77
CA ILE A 659 4.28 24.94 -34.91
C ILE A 659 4.60 23.76 -35.80
N VAL A 660 5.80 23.22 -35.69
CA VAL A 660 6.22 21.99 -36.37
C VAL A 660 6.59 20.99 -35.29
N SER A 661 5.94 19.83 -35.29
CA SER A 661 6.17 18.75 -34.34
C SER A 661 6.46 17.46 -35.09
N VAL A 662 7.49 16.75 -34.65
CA VAL A 662 7.92 15.46 -35.20
C VAL A 662 8.07 14.49 -34.03
N ALA A 663 7.46 13.31 -34.18
CA ALA A 663 7.47 12.22 -33.21
C ALA A 663 7.97 10.93 -33.86
#